data_AF-A0A2D7A8R4-F1
#
_entry.id   AF-A0A2D7A8R4-F1
#
_cell.length_a   1.000
_cell.length_b   1.000
_cell.length_c   1.000
_cell.angle_alpha   90.00
_cell.angle_beta   90.00
_cell.angle_gamma   90.00
#
_symmetry.space_group_name_H-M   'P 1'
#
loop_
_entity.id
_entity.type
_entity.pdbx_description
1 polymer ?
#
loop_
_entity_poly.entity_id
_entity_poly.type
_entity_poly.pdbx_seq_one_letter_code
_entity_poly.pdbx_strand_id
1 'polypeptide(L)'
;MKLKHILTYALTLSPKIFAKKAGSIVLRRILAKCNAVLRGHKSSFPLDDLLSELAAPPIGFYGHIDASEASITPMLHTLASRHANHAFNLLGSGWVRLAYGAIYDGFAGYRYYSHLSGNEDQIIARLSPGNRKQASKIRKYLSTGYQAIDWQVDFRSGHRWRENDVSKGIFYGHLPGVDIKLPWELARLQHLPMMALAARSADGKTADKWRRECLDQVLDFISTNPPGYGANWVCTMDVAIRAANMVLTYWLLSTDKNVESRSHKLFERELVYSLTSHGRHIISNLENTDTSYGNHYLADICGLLYVAAALPRNTETSYWWRFACDQLISEISRQFNCDGSNFEGSTSYHRLSSEMAVYGLSLIVGRDGAEKIPAEIASKLAAMAQFSIDISKPNNQIAQIGDNDSGRFFKICPAHFTEDLTENHLDHRATIAAISSLLSIKSGIPDFKDLGCRTECEVVSALTNGQRLLVEAPYHAATTHAIKNKIPSLKGSHPREIKITLSDLDILLGLRPAAYPNFGLFIWKSPRFYMSMRCGVIGQNERGGHAHNDQLSIELNIDGVDWLLDPGSYVYTPSPKTRNAYRSIMAHAAPRQGTLEPASLRLGLFRLENRAQAKCITFNHEQFEGMHVGFGKPVYRAVKIQSGIIHIRDTWGGATNWEESVDSINVVSGEQLRQIFEINTVFSPGYGLLNPT
;
A
#
# COMPACT_ATOMS: atom_id res chain seq x y z
N MET A 1 -20.06 -7.39 -22.39
CA MET A 1 -19.26 -6.17 -22.60
C MET A 1 -19.97 -5.30 -23.63
N LYS A 2 -20.37 -4.07 -23.30
CA LYS A 2 -20.91 -3.16 -24.34
C LYS A 2 -19.76 -2.82 -25.28
N LEU A 3 -19.88 -3.20 -26.56
CA LEU A 3 -18.88 -3.02 -27.63
C LEU A 3 -18.23 -1.62 -27.63
N LYS A 4 -19.03 -0.62 -27.26
CA LYS A 4 -18.65 0.79 -27.09
C LYS A 4 -17.39 1.00 -26.22
N HIS A 5 -17.22 0.29 -25.10
CA HIS A 5 -16.12 0.55 -24.17
C HIS A 5 -14.77 0.02 -24.69
N ILE A 6 -14.76 -1.17 -25.31
CA ILE A 6 -13.57 -1.65 -26.01
C ILE A 6 -13.24 -0.78 -27.21
N LEU A 7 -14.25 -0.32 -27.96
CA LEU A 7 -14.02 0.60 -29.07
C LEU A 7 -13.38 1.91 -28.57
N THR A 8 -13.87 2.51 -27.48
CA THR A 8 -13.28 3.74 -26.93
C THR A 8 -11.84 3.54 -26.46
N TYR A 9 -11.51 2.43 -25.79
CA TYR A 9 -10.13 2.13 -25.39
C TYR A 9 -9.23 1.74 -26.57
N ALA A 10 -9.76 1.02 -27.56
CA ALA A 10 -9.03 0.68 -28.78
C ALA A 10 -8.66 1.93 -29.57
N LEU A 11 -9.55 2.93 -29.60
CA LEU A 11 -9.34 4.21 -30.28
C LEU A 11 -8.29 5.11 -29.60
N THR A 12 -7.91 4.86 -28.34
CA THR A 12 -6.80 5.60 -27.70
C THR A 12 -5.43 4.96 -27.94
N LEU A 13 -5.38 3.79 -28.58
CA LEU A 13 -4.15 3.09 -28.91
C LEU A 13 -3.88 3.18 -30.42
N SER A 14 -2.60 3.24 -30.80
CA SER A 14 -2.27 3.08 -32.23
C SER A 14 -2.69 1.66 -32.70
N PRO A 15 -3.11 1.49 -33.97
CA PRO A 15 -3.54 0.18 -34.48
C PRO A 15 -2.53 -0.94 -34.24
N LYS A 16 -1.23 -0.63 -34.34
CA LYS A 16 -0.12 -1.56 -34.07
C LYS A 16 -0.05 -1.98 -32.59
N ILE A 17 -0.23 -1.04 -31.66
CA ILE A 17 -0.23 -1.33 -30.22
C ILE A 17 -1.48 -2.13 -29.84
N PHE A 18 -2.64 -1.76 -30.39
CA PHE A 18 -3.88 -2.49 -30.19
C PHE A 18 -3.77 -3.95 -30.67
N ALA A 19 -3.32 -4.17 -31.91
CA ALA A 19 -3.14 -5.50 -32.48
C ALA A 19 -2.15 -6.35 -31.65
N LYS A 20 -1.03 -5.76 -31.20
CA LYS A 20 -0.05 -6.45 -30.33
C LYS A 20 -0.67 -6.84 -28.99
N LYS A 21 -1.40 -5.93 -28.33
CA LYS A 21 -2.07 -6.19 -27.05
C LYS A 21 -3.16 -7.26 -27.20
N ALA A 22 -4.00 -7.16 -28.24
CA ALA A 22 -5.05 -8.13 -28.53
C ALA A 22 -4.47 -9.51 -28.81
N GLY A 23 -3.45 -9.60 -29.68
CA GLY A 23 -2.75 -10.85 -29.97
C GLY A 23 -2.10 -11.49 -28.74
N SER A 24 -1.46 -10.69 -27.87
CA SER A 24 -0.91 -11.17 -26.60
C SER A 24 -1.99 -11.74 -25.66
N ILE A 25 -3.17 -11.12 -25.58
CA ILE A 25 -4.28 -11.61 -24.76
C ILE A 25 -4.80 -12.95 -25.31
N VAL A 26 -4.99 -13.05 -26.63
CA VAL A 26 -5.45 -14.28 -27.28
C VAL A 26 -4.44 -15.42 -27.07
N LEU A 27 -3.15 -15.16 -27.30
CA LEU A 27 -2.09 -16.13 -27.10
C LEU A 27 -2.03 -16.62 -25.65
N ARG A 28 -2.09 -15.72 -24.67
CA ARG A 28 -2.13 -16.09 -23.25
C ARG A 28 -3.30 -17.00 -22.91
N ARG A 29 -4.49 -16.73 -23.45
CA ARG A 29 -5.67 -17.59 -23.25
C ARG A 29 -5.50 -18.98 -23.88
N ILE A 30 -4.95 -19.05 -25.08
CA ILE A 30 -4.68 -20.34 -25.76
C ILE A 30 -3.68 -21.15 -24.93
N LEU A 31 -2.54 -20.55 -24.55
CA LEU A 31 -1.52 -21.21 -23.74
C LEU A 31 -2.07 -21.67 -22.38
N ALA A 32 -2.89 -20.85 -21.73
CA ALA A 32 -3.54 -21.22 -20.47
C ALA A 32 -4.47 -22.43 -20.63
N LYS A 33 -5.29 -22.47 -21.68
CA LYS A 33 -6.14 -23.63 -21.99
C LYS A 33 -5.33 -24.88 -22.30
N CYS A 34 -4.29 -24.77 -23.12
CA CYS A 34 -3.40 -25.90 -23.42
C CYS A 34 -2.74 -26.44 -22.14
N ASN A 35 -2.24 -25.55 -21.28
CA ASN A 35 -1.65 -25.93 -19.99
C ASN A 35 -2.67 -26.61 -19.07
N ALA A 36 -3.91 -26.11 -19.01
CA ALA A 36 -4.98 -26.74 -18.22
C ALA A 36 -5.25 -28.18 -18.67
N VAL A 37 -5.23 -28.45 -19.98
CA VAL A 37 -5.39 -29.81 -20.52
C VAL A 37 -4.19 -30.69 -20.20
N LEU A 38 -2.96 -30.19 -20.46
CA LEU A 38 -1.73 -30.95 -20.32
C LEU A 38 -1.36 -31.25 -18.86
N ARG A 39 -1.66 -30.33 -17.94
CA ARG A 39 -1.22 -30.38 -16.54
C ARG A 39 -2.35 -30.47 -15.53
N GLY A 40 -3.62 -30.31 -15.94
CA GLY A 40 -4.77 -30.29 -15.02
C GLY A 40 -4.98 -31.59 -14.22
N HIS A 41 -4.42 -32.71 -14.67
CA HIS A 41 -4.44 -34.00 -13.96
C HIS A 41 -3.23 -34.24 -13.05
N LYS A 42 -2.23 -33.36 -13.07
CA LYS A 42 -1.08 -33.41 -12.17
C LYS A 42 -1.29 -32.42 -11.03
N SER A 43 -0.86 -32.81 -9.82
CA SER A 43 -0.81 -31.87 -8.69
C SER A 43 0.10 -30.70 -9.03
N SER A 44 -0.32 -29.48 -8.68
CA SER A 44 0.51 -28.29 -8.78
C SER A 44 1.38 -28.06 -7.53
N PHE A 45 1.15 -28.83 -6.47
CA PHE A 45 2.04 -28.88 -5.31
C PHE A 45 3.24 -29.81 -5.58
N PRO A 46 4.45 -29.47 -5.11
CA PRO A 46 5.63 -30.31 -5.20
C PRO A 46 5.54 -31.42 -4.15
N LEU A 47 4.78 -32.48 -4.48
CA LEU A 47 4.54 -33.61 -3.56
C LEU A 47 5.73 -34.58 -3.47
N ASP A 48 6.71 -34.41 -4.35
CA ASP A 48 7.95 -35.16 -4.41
C ASP A 48 9.08 -34.25 -3.88
N ASP A 49 9.80 -34.69 -2.84
CA ASP A 49 11.10 -34.21 -2.30
C ASP A 49 11.19 -33.63 -0.86
N LEU A 50 11.96 -34.39 -0.04
CA LEU A 50 13.06 -34.04 0.88
C LEU A 50 12.91 -32.99 2.00
N LEU A 51 11.87 -32.16 2.06
CA LEU A 51 11.71 -31.18 3.13
C LEU A 51 10.42 -31.47 3.91
N SER A 52 10.55 -32.07 5.09
CA SER A 52 9.39 -32.39 5.95
C SER A 52 9.06 -31.32 6.98
N GLU A 53 9.99 -30.40 7.24
CA GLU A 53 9.91 -29.48 8.39
C GLU A 53 10.36 -28.08 7.99
N LEU A 54 9.78 -27.06 8.61
CA LEU A 54 10.17 -25.66 8.41
C LEU A 54 11.52 -25.39 9.09
N ALA A 55 12.26 -24.41 8.58
CA ALA A 55 13.39 -23.87 9.31
C ALA A 55 12.90 -23.19 10.60
N ALA A 56 13.73 -23.22 11.64
CA ALA A 56 13.44 -22.47 12.86
C ALA A 56 13.28 -20.96 12.54
N PRO A 57 12.38 -20.25 13.24
CA PRO A 57 12.32 -18.80 13.23
C PRO A 57 13.69 -18.16 13.51
N PRO A 58 13.87 -16.87 13.17
CA PRO A 58 15.08 -16.13 13.51
C PRO A 58 15.44 -16.24 15.00
N ILE A 59 16.74 -16.26 15.30
CA ILE A 59 17.24 -16.28 16.68
C ILE A 59 16.68 -15.06 17.41
N GLY A 60 16.13 -15.27 18.61
CA GLY A 60 15.50 -14.20 19.40
C GLY A 60 14.02 -13.97 19.10
N PHE A 61 13.46 -14.55 18.03
CA PHE A 61 12.03 -14.40 17.73
C PHE A 61 11.12 -15.02 18.81
N TYR A 62 11.62 -16.03 19.51
CA TYR A 62 10.94 -16.68 20.62
C TYR A 62 10.94 -15.84 21.92
N GLY A 63 11.80 -14.81 22.02
CA GLY A 63 11.92 -13.94 23.18
C GLY A 63 10.89 -12.81 23.20
N HIS A 64 9.88 -12.95 24.08
CA HIS A 64 8.95 -11.93 24.58
C HIS A 64 8.48 -10.83 23.60
N ILE A 65 7.74 -11.21 22.55
CA ILE A 65 6.73 -10.30 21.98
C ILE A 65 5.58 -10.22 22.98
N ASP A 66 5.47 -9.08 23.66
CA ASP A 66 4.45 -8.78 24.65
C ASP A 66 3.23 -8.16 23.95
N ALA A 67 2.29 -9.03 23.58
CA ALA A 67 1.02 -8.62 23.01
C ALA A 67 -0.01 -8.16 24.08
N SER A 68 0.36 -8.10 25.37
CA SER A 68 -0.56 -7.83 26.48
C SER A 68 -0.73 -6.35 26.85
N GLU A 69 -0.31 -5.43 25.96
CA GLU A 69 -0.51 -4.00 26.18
C GLU A 69 -2.01 -3.69 26.34
N ALA A 70 -2.38 -3.23 27.55
CA ALA A 70 -3.77 -3.09 27.96
C ALA A 70 -4.58 -2.09 27.11
N SER A 71 -3.91 -1.09 26.53
CA SER A 71 -4.51 -0.05 25.67
C SER A 71 -5.03 -0.60 24.33
N ILE A 72 -4.36 -1.61 23.75
CA ILE A 72 -4.66 -2.15 22.41
C ILE A 72 -5.31 -3.54 22.45
N THR A 73 -5.16 -4.28 23.55
CA THR A 73 -5.66 -5.67 23.70
C THR A 73 -7.16 -5.82 23.40
N PRO A 74 -8.07 -4.94 23.89
CA PRO A 74 -9.50 -5.07 23.60
C PRO A 74 -9.84 -4.98 22.11
N MET A 75 -9.17 -4.07 21.40
CA MET A 75 -9.35 -3.87 19.96
C MET A 75 -8.79 -5.06 19.17
N LEU A 76 -7.59 -5.51 19.53
CA LEU A 76 -6.94 -6.69 18.98
C LEU A 76 -7.82 -7.94 19.12
N HIS A 77 -8.41 -8.16 20.29
CA HIS A 77 -9.32 -9.28 20.58
C HIS A 77 -10.63 -9.17 19.79
N THR A 78 -11.16 -7.96 19.63
CA THR A 78 -12.37 -7.73 18.82
C THR A 78 -12.12 -8.04 17.34
N LEU A 79 -10.99 -7.58 16.79
CA LEU A 79 -10.57 -7.90 15.42
C LEU A 79 -10.37 -9.41 15.23
N ALA A 80 -9.67 -10.06 16.15
CA ALA A 80 -9.47 -11.53 16.13
C ALA A 80 -10.80 -12.29 16.18
N SER A 81 -11.76 -11.85 17.00
CA SER A 81 -13.10 -12.43 17.06
C SER A 81 -13.85 -12.29 15.73
N ARG A 82 -13.78 -11.12 15.07
CA ARG A 82 -14.38 -10.91 13.75
C ARG A 82 -13.77 -11.82 12.69
N HIS A 83 -12.45 -11.89 12.64
CA HIS A 83 -11.72 -12.73 11.68
C HIS A 83 -11.93 -14.23 11.92
N ALA A 84 -12.06 -14.65 13.18
CA ALA A 84 -12.43 -16.03 13.53
C ALA A 84 -13.88 -16.41 13.13
N ASN A 85 -14.73 -15.42 12.86
CA ASN A 85 -16.07 -15.60 12.28
C ASN A 85 -16.11 -15.35 10.76
N HIS A 86 -14.93 -15.27 10.12
CA HIS A 86 -14.75 -15.02 8.69
C HIS A 86 -15.40 -13.71 8.22
N ALA A 87 -15.43 -12.71 9.11
CA ALA A 87 -15.84 -11.35 8.80
C ALA A 87 -14.62 -10.47 8.51
N PHE A 88 -14.70 -9.68 7.43
CA PHE A 88 -13.61 -8.85 6.95
C PHE A 88 -14.13 -7.47 6.54
N ASN A 89 -13.38 -6.43 6.88
CA ASN A 89 -13.56 -5.07 6.35
C ASN A 89 -12.31 -4.70 5.56
N LEU A 90 -12.39 -4.86 4.23
CA LEU A 90 -11.27 -4.64 3.32
C LEU A 90 -11.69 -3.73 2.18
N LEU A 91 -10.84 -2.78 1.80
CA LEU A 91 -11.04 -1.91 0.64
C LEU A 91 -12.43 -1.24 0.64
N GLY A 92 -12.85 -0.74 1.81
CA GLY A 92 -14.08 0.02 2.00
C GLY A 92 -15.37 -0.78 1.86
N SER A 93 -15.29 -2.13 1.89
CA SER A 93 -16.45 -3.02 1.83
C SER A 93 -17.37 -2.96 3.06
N GLY A 94 -16.88 -2.44 4.19
CA GLY A 94 -17.53 -2.66 5.48
C GLY A 94 -17.34 -4.11 5.96
N TRP A 95 -17.85 -4.44 7.15
CA TRP A 95 -17.72 -5.79 7.70
C TRP A 95 -18.63 -6.78 6.98
N VAL A 96 -18.04 -7.63 6.13
CA VAL A 96 -18.74 -8.66 5.35
C VAL A 96 -18.28 -10.05 5.80
N ARG A 97 -19.23 -10.96 6.04
CA ARG A 97 -18.94 -12.38 6.28
C ARG A 97 -18.78 -13.10 4.95
N LEU A 98 -17.67 -13.81 4.79
CA LEU A 98 -17.34 -14.50 3.55
C LEU A 98 -17.61 -16.00 3.66
N ALA A 99 -18.44 -16.51 2.75
CA ALA A 99 -18.75 -17.93 2.64
C ALA A 99 -19.23 -18.24 1.21
N TYR A 100 -19.10 -19.50 0.82
CA TYR A 100 -19.67 -19.98 -0.45
C TYR A 100 -21.19 -19.79 -0.48
N GLY A 101 -21.68 -19.12 -1.53
CA GLY A 101 -23.11 -18.85 -1.71
C GLY A 101 -23.63 -17.62 -0.97
N ALA A 102 -22.75 -16.86 -0.29
CA ALA A 102 -23.12 -15.57 0.29
C ALA A 102 -23.58 -14.58 -0.80
N ILE A 103 -24.48 -13.68 -0.39
CA ILE A 103 -25.08 -12.66 -1.25
C ILE A 103 -24.51 -11.30 -0.84
N TYR A 104 -24.03 -10.55 -1.83
CA TYR A 104 -23.40 -9.24 -1.63
C TYR A 104 -24.28 -8.12 -2.20
N ASP A 105 -24.15 -6.90 -1.68
CA ASP A 105 -25.04 -5.77 -2.03
C ASP A 105 -24.83 -5.24 -3.45
N GLY A 106 -23.69 -5.53 -4.07
CA GLY A 106 -23.28 -4.95 -5.32
C GLY A 106 -22.40 -3.71 -5.12
N PHE A 107 -21.79 -3.23 -6.20
CA PHE A 107 -20.99 -2.02 -6.19
C PHE A 107 -21.24 -1.16 -7.42
N ALA A 108 -21.34 0.16 -7.23
CA ALA A 108 -21.61 1.14 -8.28
C ALA A 108 -22.83 0.78 -9.16
N GLY A 109 -23.87 0.20 -8.56
CA GLY A 109 -25.09 -0.24 -9.25
C GLY A 109 -24.98 -1.59 -9.98
N TYR A 110 -23.87 -2.32 -9.83
CA TYR A 110 -23.66 -3.64 -10.43
C TYR A 110 -23.65 -4.73 -9.36
N ARG A 111 -24.43 -5.78 -9.58
CA ARG A 111 -24.51 -6.95 -8.71
C ARG A 111 -24.41 -8.22 -9.54
N TYR A 112 -23.56 -9.14 -9.08
CA TYR A 112 -23.30 -10.42 -9.69
C TYR A 112 -23.68 -11.52 -8.69
N TYR A 113 -24.30 -12.58 -9.19
CA TYR A 113 -24.75 -13.69 -8.36
C TYR A 113 -23.95 -14.94 -8.68
N SER A 114 -23.57 -15.68 -7.65
CA SER A 114 -23.05 -17.03 -7.78
C SER A 114 -23.86 -17.96 -6.88
N HIS A 115 -24.55 -18.93 -7.48
CA HIS A 115 -25.22 -19.99 -6.73
C HIS A 115 -24.21 -21.11 -6.48
N LEU A 116 -23.70 -21.15 -5.25
CA LEU A 116 -22.69 -22.11 -4.82
C LEU A 116 -23.13 -22.73 -3.51
N SER A 117 -22.84 -24.02 -3.31
CA SER A 117 -22.94 -24.62 -1.99
C SER A 117 -21.55 -24.71 -1.37
N GLY A 118 -21.48 -24.47 -0.06
CA GLY A 118 -20.27 -24.65 0.75
C GLY A 118 -20.02 -26.10 1.18
N ASN A 119 -20.71 -27.07 0.57
CA ASN A 119 -20.46 -28.49 0.84
C ASN A 119 -19.05 -28.89 0.37
N GLU A 120 -18.32 -29.62 1.21
CA GLU A 120 -16.91 -29.94 0.97
C GLU A 120 -16.65 -30.69 -0.33
N ASP A 121 -17.48 -31.68 -0.68
CA ASP A 121 -17.32 -32.46 -1.91
C ASP A 121 -17.48 -31.56 -3.14
N GLN A 122 -18.39 -30.58 -3.07
CA GLN A 122 -18.59 -29.60 -4.13
C GLN A 122 -17.44 -28.60 -4.23
N ILE A 123 -16.86 -28.16 -3.10
CA ILE A 123 -15.67 -27.32 -3.09
C ILE A 123 -14.50 -28.05 -3.74
N ILE A 124 -14.26 -29.31 -3.36
CA ILE A 124 -13.18 -30.13 -3.93
C ILE A 124 -13.40 -30.40 -5.43
N ALA A 125 -14.64 -30.69 -5.84
CA ALA A 125 -14.96 -30.97 -7.24
C ALA A 125 -14.67 -29.79 -8.19
N ARG A 126 -14.63 -28.56 -7.66
CA ARG A 126 -14.32 -27.35 -8.44
C ARG A 126 -12.86 -27.23 -8.82
N LEU A 127 -11.96 -27.87 -8.09
CA LEU A 127 -10.52 -27.83 -8.34
C LEU A 127 -10.15 -28.68 -9.57
N SER A 128 -8.96 -28.40 -10.13
CA SER A 128 -8.36 -29.23 -11.17
C SER A 128 -8.23 -30.68 -10.68
N PRO A 129 -8.50 -31.70 -11.54
CA PRO A 129 -8.45 -33.11 -11.13
C PRO A 129 -7.19 -33.50 -10.35
N GLY A 130 -6.02 -32.99 -10.76
CA GLY A 130 -4.73 -33.28 -10.13
C GLY A 130 -4.58 -32.74 -8.71
N ASN A 131 -5.33 -31.70 -8.34
CA ASN A 131 -5.24 -31.07 -7.02
C ASN A 131 -6.29 -31.58 -6.02
N ARG A 132 -7.34 -32.29 -6.47
CA ARG A 132 -8.44 -32.75 -5.62
C ARG A 132 -8.00 -33.66 -4.48
N LYS A 133 -7.07 -34.58 -4.75
CA LYS A 133 -6.55 -35.53 -3.76
C LYS A 133 -5.85 -34.81 -2.60
N GLN A 134 -4.99 -33.85 -2.93
CA GLN A 134 -4.26 -33.09 -1.92
C GLN A 134 -5.19 -32.17 -1.14
N ALA A 135 -6.11 -31.47 -1.82
CA ALA A 135 -7.13 -30.66 -1.17
C ALA A 135 -7.97 -31.48 -0.19
N SER A 136 -8.50 -32.64 -0.61
CA SER A 136 -9.26 -33.55 0.24
C SER A 136 -8.45 -34.01 1.47
N LYS A 137 -7.16 -34.28 1.29
CA LYS A 137 -6.26 -34.65 2.40
C LYS A 137 -6.11 -33.52 3.41
N ILE A 138 -5.88 -32.29 2.95
CA ILE A 138 -5.72 -31.10 3.81
C ILE A 138 -7.00 -30.82 4.59
N ARG A 139 -8.16 -30.83 3.92
CA ARG A 139 -9.44 -30.47 4.52
C ARG A 139 -9.88 -31.36 5.68
N LYS A 140 -9.46 -32.63 5.69
CA LYS A 140 -9.68 -33.56 6.83
C LYS A 140 -9.03 -33.10 8.15
N TYR A 141 -8.13 -32.12 8.10
CA TYR A 141 -7.45 -31.56 9.27
C TYR A 141 -8.00 -30.21 9.71
N LEU A 142 -8.98 -29.66 8.98
CA LEU A 142 -9.71 -28.48 9.45
C LEU A 142 -10.53 -28.84 10.68
N SER A 143 -10.72 -27.89 11.59
CA SER A 143 -11.57 -28.10 12.76
C SER A 143 -12.98 -28.50 12.39
N THR A 144 -13.60 -29.35 13.21
CA THR A 144 -15.01 -29.73 13.04
C THR A 144 -15.90 -28.50 13.08
N GLY A 145 -16.76 -28.33 12.07
CA GLY A 145 -17.65 -27.18 11.95
C GLY A 145 -17.00 -25.93 11.35
N TYR A 146 -15.73 -26.01 10.92
CA TYR A 146 -15.08 -24.93 10.17
C TYR A 146 -15.85 -24.62 8.87
N GLN A 147 -16.08 -23.35 8.61
CA GLN A 147 -16.76 -22.89 7.39
C GLN A 147 -15.74 -22.42 6.36
N ALA A 148 -15.82 -22.93 5.13
CA ALA A 148 -14.87 -22.55 4.10
C ALA A 148 -15.04 -21.08 3.67
N ILE A 149 -13.94 -20.36 3.59
CA ILE A 149 -13.90 -18.98 3.09
C ILE A 149 -13.89 -19.04 1.56
N ASP A 150 -14.72 -18.22 0.90
CA ASP A 150 -14.67 -18.10 -0.56
C ASP A 150 -13.58 -17.13 -1.00
N TRP A 151 -12.37 -17.65 -1.19
CA TRP A 151 -11.19 -16.84 -1.56
C TRP A 151 -11.22 -16.26 -2.97
N GLN A 152 -12.19 -16.63 -3.81
CA GLN A 152 -12.24 -16.27 -5.23
C GLN A 152 -13.27 -15.18 -5.54
N VAL A 153 -13.82 -14.52 -4.52
CA VAL A 153 -14.95 -13.60 -4.68
C VAL A 153 -14.54 -12.15 -4.48
N ASP A 154 -15.03 -11.29 -5.37
CA ASP A 154 -15.21 -9.88 -5.08
C ASP A 154 -16.48 -9.73 -4.24
N PHE A 155 -16.31 -9.59 -2.94
CA PHE A 155 -17.39 -9.52 -1.95
C PHE A 155 -18.05 -8.13 -1.85
N ARG A 156 -17.85 -7.26 -2.83
CA ARG A 156 -18.69 -6.07 -3.03
C ARG A 156 -19.65 -6.32 -4.18
N SER A 157 -19.13 -6.66 -5.36
CA SER A 157 -19.94 -6.86 -6.55
C SER A 157 -20.63 -8.23 -6.58
N GLY A 158 -20.09 -9.22 -5.87
CA GLY A 158 -20.48 -10.62 -5.91
C GLY A 158 -19.90 -11.40 -7.10
N HIS A 159 -19.02 -10.78 -7.90
CA HIS A 159 -18.35 -11.48 -8.99
C HIS A 159 -17.36 -12.50 -8.43
N ARG A 160 -17.28 -13.67 -9.06
CA ARG A 160 -16.40 -14.74 -8.60
C ARG A 160 -15.60 -15.35 -9.74
N TRP A 161 -14.30 -15.48 -9.52
CA TRP A 161 -13.38 -16.19 -10.41
C TRP A 161 -13.46 -17.71 -10.19
N ARG A 162 -13.03 -18.48 -11.19
CA ARG A 162 -12.96 -19.94 -11.09
C ARG A 162 -11.59 -20.36 -10.56
N GLU A 163 -11.60 -21.15 -9.49
CA GLU A 163 -10.41 -21.71 -8.83
C GLU A 163 -9.64 -22.73 -9.69
N ASN A 164 -10.21 -23.20 -10.80
CA ASN A 164 -9.56 -24.11 -11.76
C ASN A 164 -9.10 -23.42 -13.05
N ASP A 165 -9.28 -22.09 -13.17
CA ASP A 165 -8.68 -21.37 -14.29
C ASP A 165 -7.17 -21.21 -14.04
N VAL A 166 -6.34 -21.53 -15.04
CA VAL A 166 -4.89 -21.27 -14.96
C VAL A 166 -4.67 -19.75 -14.83
N SER A 167 -3.95 -19.32 -13.79
CA SER A 167 -3.91 -17.91 -13.37
C SER A 167 -3.44 -16.96 -14.46
N LYS A 168 -2.42 -17.36 -15.24
CA LYS A 168 -1.90 -16.57 -16.38
C LYS A 168 -2.94 -16.30 -17.49
N GLY A 169 -4.05 -17.05 -17.52
CA GLY A 169 -5.15 -16.88 -18.45
C GLY A 169 -6.29 -16.01 -17.94
N ILE A 170 -6.29 -15.64 -16.64
CA ILE A 170 -7.34 -14.84 -16.02
C ILE A 170 -7.19 -13.39 -16.46
N PHE A 171 -8.32 -12.78 -16.86
CA PHE A 171 -8.40 -11.39 -17.27
C PHE A 171 -9.37 -10.64 -16.35
N TYR A 172 -9.03 -9.42 -15.95
CA TYR A 172 -9.77 -8.63 -14.98
C TYR A 172 -9.82 -7.14 -15.37
N GLY A 173 -10.49 -6.30 -14.59
CA GLY A 173 -10.61 -4.87 -14.83
C GLY A 173 -11.47 -4.46 -16.03
N HIS A 174 -12.30 -5.37 -16.54
CA HIS A 174 -13.15 -5.15 -17.73
C HIS A 174 -14.66 -5.26 -17.45
N LEU A 175 -15.04 -5.76 -16.27
CA LEU A 175 -16.42 -5.82 -15.82
C LEU A 175 -16.70 -4.63 -14.89
N PRO A 176 -17.80 -3.91 -15.09
CA PRO A 176 -18.12 -2.76 -14.27
C PRO A 176 -18.45 -3.18 -12.84
N GLY A 177 -18.03 -2.37 -11.86
CA GLY A 177 -18.22 -2.67 -10.44
C GLY A 177 -17.34 -3.82 -9.90
N VAL A 178 -16.65 -4.58 -10.76
CA VAL A 178 -15.82 -5.73 -10.34
C VAL A 178 -14.40 -5.30 -10.02
N ASP A 179 -13.89 -5.72 -8.87
CA ASP A 179 -12.51 -5.51 -8.45
C ASP A 179 -11.77 -6.81 -8.10
N ILE A 180 -10.69 -7.10 -8.82
CA ILE A 180 -9.84 -8.25 -8.46
C ILE A 180 -9.01 -8.01 -7.20
N LYS A 181 -8.87 -6.75 -6.76
CA LYS A 181 -8.15 -6.44 -5.52
C LYS A 181 -8.81 -7.03 -4.28
N LEU A 182 -10.13 -7.26 -4.27
CA LEU A 182 -10.83 -7.81 -3.10
C LEU A 182 -10.41 -9.24 -2.76
N PRO A 183 -10.48 -10.21 -3.69
CA PRO A 183 -9.95 -11.54 -3.40
C PRO A 183 -8.44 -11.52 -3.15
N TRP A 184 -7.68 -10.65 -3.83
CA TRP A 184 -6.24 -10.51 -3.58
C TRP A 184 -5.93 -10.01 -2.18
N GLU A 185 -6.57 -8.93 -1.72
CA GLU A 185 -6.35 -8.35 -0.39
C GLU A 185 -6.72 -9.34 0.71
N LEU A 186 -7.84 -10.05 0.56
CA LEU A 186 -8.22 -11.14 1.46
C LEU A 186 -7.14 -12.24 1.46
N ALA A 187 -6.68 -12.65 0.28
CA ALA A 187 -5.66 -13.67 0.10
C ALA A 187 -4.25 -13.21 0.51
N ARG A 188 -4.00 -11.93 0.84
CA ARG A 188 -2.73 -11.51 1.47
C ARG A 188 -2.61 -12.02 2.90
N LEU A 189 -3.72 -12.47 3.51
CA LEU A 189 -3.77 -13.04 4.86
C LEU A 189 -3.22 -12.11 5.95
N GLN A 190 -3.33 -10.80 5.75
CA GLN A 190 -2.75 -9.79 6.66
C GLN A 190 -3.44 -9.72 8.01
N HIS A 191 -4.64 -10.28 8.14
CA HIS A 191 -5.34 -10.41 9.40
C HIS A 191 -4.74 -11.51 10.29
N LEU A 192 -4.00 -12.47 9.74
CA LEU A 192 -3.50 -13.62 10.51
C LEU A 192 -2.37 -13.27 11.48
N PRO A 193 -1.36 -12.44 11.14
CA PRO A 193 -0.37 -12.00 12.13
C PRO A 193 -1.01 -11.29 13.32
N MET A 194 -1.98 -10.43 13.06
CA MET A 194 -2.77 -9.76 14.12
C MET A 194 -3.53 -10.77 14.98
N MET A 195 -4.21 -11.73 14.36
CA MET A 195 -4.93 -12.77 15.10
C MET A 195 -4.00 -13.68 15.90
N ALA A 196 -2.77 -13.93 15.41
CA ALA A 196 -1.73 -14.64 16.15
C ALA A 196 -1.26 -13.84 17.37
N LEU A 197 -1.09 -12.52 17.25
CA LEU A 197 -0.80 -11.64 18.40
C LEU A 197 -1.94 -11.65 19.42
N ALA A 198 -3.19 -11.61 18.97
CA ALA A 198 -4.36 -11.74 19.86
C ALA A 198 -4.35 -13.07 20.62
N ALA A 199 -3.98 -14.17 19.96
CA ALA A 199 -3.86 -15.48 20.60
C ALA A 199 -2.76 -15.51 21.68
N ARG A 200 -1.69 -14.70 21.53
CA ARG A 200 -0.63 -14.59 22.54
C ARG A 200 -1.06 -13.80 23.78
N SER A 201 -2.00 -12.86 23.63
CA SER A 201 -2.50 -12.04 24.75
C SER A 201 -3.80 -12.56 25.38
N ALA A 202 -4.39 -13.62 24.82
CA ALA A 202 -5.62 -14.22 25.32
C ALA A 202 -5.39 -15.33 26.36
N ASP A 203 -6.43 -15.66 27.12
CA ASP A 203 -6.43 -16.79 28.05
C ASP A 203 -6.52 -18.16 27.36
N GLY A 204 -6.14 -19.23 28.06
CA GLY A 204 -5.89 -20.56 27.50
C GLY A 204 -6.90 -21.04 26.45
N LYS A 205 -8.19 -21.07 26.75
CA LYS A 205 -9.21 -21.57 25.79
C LYS A 205 -9.37 -20.64 24.58
N THR A 206 -9.34 -19.34 24.81
CA THR A 206 -9.50 -18.33 23.74
C THR A 206 -8.27 -18.31 22.84
N ALA A 207 -7.08 -18.33 23.45
CA ALA A 207 -5.79 -18.44 22.79
C ALA A 207 -5.70 -19.69 21.91
N ASP A 208 -6.09 -20.86 22.43
CA ASP A 208 -6.09 -22.12 21.67
C ASP A 208 -7.06 -22.08 20.49
N LYS A 209 -8.25 -21.49 20.69
CA LYS A 209 -9.24 -21.30 19.62
C LYS A 209 -8.69 -20.43 18.50
N TRP A 210 -8.14 -19.25 18.81
CA TRP A 210 -7.59 -18.35 17.79
C TRP A 210 -6.35 -18.92 17.12
N ARG A 211 -5.46 -19.60 17.87
CA ARG A 211 -4.33 -20.32 17.30
C ARG A 211 -4.80 -21.36 16.28
N ARG A 212 -5.77 -22.21 16.65
CA ARG A 212 -6.32 -23.23 15.75
C ARG A 212 -6.97 -22.62 14.51
N GLU A 213 -7.74 -21.55 14.70
CA GLU A 213 -8.40 -20.84 13.61
C GLU A 213 -7.41 -20.19 12.63
N CYS A 214 -6.28 -19.63 13.10
CA CYS A 214 -5.21 -19.16 12.21
C CYS A 214 -4.70 -20.29 11.31
N LEU A 215 -4.42 -21.46 11.89
CA LEU A 215 -3.93 -22.61 11.15
C LEU A 215 -4.99 -23.15 10.18
N ASP A 216 -6.27 -23.17 10.57
CA ASP A 216 -7.37 -23.60 9.72
C ASP A 216 -7.54 -22.69 8.51
N GLN A 217 -7.47 -21.37 8.67
CA GLN A 217 -7.56 -20.44 7.53
C GLN A 217 -6.41 -20.60 6.54
N VAL A 218 -5.18 -20.86 7.02
CA VAL A 218 -4.04 -21.19 6.14
C VAL A 218 -4.30 -22.50 5.38
N LEU A 219 -4.74 -23.55 6.06
CA LEU A 219 -5.05 -24.83 5.42
C LEU A 219 -6.24 -24.73 4.44
N ASP A 220 -7.27 -23.98 4.77
CA ASP A 220 -8.42 -23.72 3.91
C ASP A 220 -7.98 -23.01 2.63
N PHE A 221 -7.16 -21.95 2.76
CA PHE A 221 -6.57 -21.26 1.61
C PHE A 221 -5.76 -22.24 0.73
N ILE A 222 -4.82 -22.98 1.31
CA ILE A 222 -3.96 -23.93 0.56
C ILE A 222 -4.83 -24.97 -0.16
N SER A 223 -5.87 -25.49 0.49
CA SER A 223 -6.73 -26.52 -0.07
C SER A 223 -7.59 -26.04 -1.24
N THR A 224 -7.91 -24.74 -1.31
CA THR A 224 -8.84 -24.16 -2.30
C THR A 224 -8.18 -23.24 -3.33
N ASN A 225 -6.89 -22.91 -3.14
CA ASN A 225 -6.11 -22.04 -4.02
C ASN A 225 -4.83 -22.73 -4.53
N PRO A 226 -4.95 -23.78 -5.36
CA PRO A 226 -3.79 -24.54 -5.81
C PRO A 226 -2.80 -23.67 -6.61
N PRO A 227 -1.47 -23.90 -6.47
CA PRO A 227 -0.44 -23.12 -7.13
C PRO A 227 -0.64 -22.95 -8.65
N GLY A 228 -0.68 -21.69 -9.10
CA GLY A 228 -0.84 -21.33 -10.52
C GLY A 228 -2.27 -21.38 -11.05
N TYR A 229 -3.28 -21.52 -10.18
CA TYR A 229 -4.70 -21.50 -10.54
C TYR A 229 -5.49 -20.46 -9.73
N GLY A 230 -6.61 -20.00 -10.27
CA GLY A 230 -7.48 -19.02 -9.63
C GLY A 230 -6.91 -17.60 -9.56
N ALA A 231 -7.71 -16.68 -9.06
CA ALA A 231 -7.38 -15.25 -9.00
C ALA A 231 -6.13 -14.99 -8.16
N ASN A 232 -5.95 -15.73 -7.05
CA ASN A 232 -4.92 -15.46 -6.03
C ASN A 232 -3.48 -15.84 -6.42
N TRP A 233 -3.29 -16.31 -7.66
CA TRP A 233 -1.98 -16.61 -8.27
C TRP A 233 -1.73 -15.79 -9.55
N VAL A 234 -2.49 -14.72 -9.76
CA VAL A 234 -2.38 -13.85 -10.95
C VAL A 234 -1.31 -12.77 -10.78
N CYS A 235 -1.25 -12.13 -9.61
CA CYS A 235 -0.33 -11.04 -9.30
C CYS A 235 0.76 -11.55 -8.33
N THR A 236 2.03 -11.36 -8.68
CA THR A 236 3.16 -11.95 -7.94
C THR A 236 3.35 -11.25 -6.60
N MET A 237 3.17 -9.92 -6.53
CA MET A 237 3.16 -9.14 -5.31
C MET A 237 2.20 -9.72 -4.26
N ASP A 238 0.98 -10.07 -4.66
CA ASP A 238 -0.03 -10.65 -3.75
C ASP A 238 0.37 -12.06 -3.27
N VAL A 239 1.03 -12.84 -4.15
CA VAL A 239 1.62 -14.14 -3.80
C VAL A 239 2.74 -13.96 -2.78
N ALA A 240 3.59 -12.97 -2.97
CA ALA A 240 4.75 -12.68 -2.13
C ALA A 240 4.34 -12.16 -0.73
N ILE A 241 3.41 -11.19 -0.67
CA ILE A 241 2.87 -10.67 0.59
C ILE A 241 2.16 -11.78 1.37
N ARG A 242 1.35 -12.62 0.69
CA ARG A 242 0.69 -13.76 1.34
C ARG A 242 1.70 -14.71 1.97
N ALA A 243 2.76 -15.06 1.24
CA ALA A 243 3.79 -15.97 1.75
C ALA A 243 4.48 -15.39 2.99
N ALA A 244 4.83 -14.10 2.98
CA ALA A 244 5.39 -13.42 4.15
C ALA A 244 4.44 -13.44 5.35
N ASN A 245 3.15 -13.18 5.14
CA ASN A 245 2.14 -13.19 6.20
C ASN A 245 1.90 -14.60 6.78
N MET A 246 1.92 -15.65 5.95
CA MET A 246 1.89 -17.05 6.42
C MET A 246 3.09 -17.37 7.30
N VAL A 247 4.29 -16.97 6.88
CA VAL A 247 5.55 -17.18 7.62
C VAL A 247 5.52 -16.46 8.96
N LEU A 248 5.20 -15.16 8.96
CA LEU A 248 5.15 -14.37 10.19
C LEU A 248 4.08 -14.91 11.16
N THR A 249 2.91 -15.30 10.65
CA THR A 249 1.86 -15.93 11.46
C THR A 249 2.36 -17.21 12.11
N TYR A 250 3.01 -18.10 11.35
CA TYR A 250 3.57 -19.34 11.91
C TYR A 250 4.59 -19.03 13.01
N TRP A 251 5.54 -18.11 12.77
CA TRP A 251 6.52 -17.73 13.78
C TRP A 251 5.89 -17.13 15.04
N LEU A 252 4.86 -16.29 14.92
CA LEU A 252 4.14 -15.70 16.05
C LEU A 252 3.39 -16.76 16.90
N LEU A 253 2.92 -17.82 16.27
CA LEU A 253 2.23 -18.94 16.94
C LEU A 253 3.18 -19.99 17.51
N SER A 254 4.41 -20.07 16.98
CA SER A 254 5.44 -20.99 17.47
C SER A 254 5.89 -20.60 18.89
N THR A 255 6.22 -21.62 19.69
CA THR A 255 6.67 -21.47 21.08
C THR A 255 7.88 -22.38 21.32
N ASP A 256 8.73 -22.06 22.30
CA ASP A 256 9.88 -22.91 22.68
C ASP A 256 9.48 -24.34 23.07
N LYS A 257 8.20 -24.58 23.37
CA LYS A 257 7.62 -25.88 23.72
C LYS A 257 6.74 -26.47 22.62
N ASN A 258 7.10 -26.27 21.34
CA ASN A 258 6.31 -26.76 20.22
C ASN A 258 5.81 -28.18 20.48
N VAL A 259 4.49 -28.30 20.61
CA VAL A 259 3.84 -29.58 20.87
C VAL A 259 4.01 -30.40 19.60
N GLU A 260 4.79 -31.47 19.67
CA GLU A 260 4.96 -32.48 18.61
C GLU A 260 3.66 -33.28 18.35
N SER A 261 2.55 -32.60 18.11
CA SER A 261 1.31 -33.23 17.71
C SER A 261 1.36 -33.61 16.24
N ARG A 262 0.68 -34.71 15.90
CA ARG A 262 0.49 -35.14 14.51
C ARG A 262 -0.12 -34.03 13.62
N SER A 263 -1.03 -33.24 14.19
CA SER A 263 -1.69 -32.14 13.48
C SER A 263 -0.71 -31.00 13.16
N HIS A 264 0.24 -30.72 14.06
CA HIS A 264 1.28 -29.71 13.83
C HIS A 264 2.25 -30.14 12.72
N LYS A 265 2.80 -31.37 12.79
CA LYS A 265 3.70 -31.90 11.76
C LYS A 265 3.06 -31.93 10.37
N LEU A 266 1.75 -32.19 10.32
CA LEU A 266 1.02 -32.12 9.06
C LEU A 266 0.87 -30.68 8.55
N PHE A 267 0.48 -29.76 9.42
CA PHE A 267 0.40 -28.35 9.07
C PHE A 267 1.72 -27.85 8.47
N GLU A 268 2.84 -28.12 9.14
CA GLU A 268 4.17 -27.72 8.68
C GLU A 268 4.48 -28.28 7.29
N ARG A 269 4.21 -29.56 7.06
CA ARG A 269 4.40 -30.16 5.73
C ARG A 269 3.60 -29.44 4.66
N GLU A 270 2.32 -29.16 4.90
CA GLU A 270 1.47 -28.47 3.93
C GLU A 270 1.92 -27.02 3.71
N LEU A 271 2.40 -26.36 4.76
CA LEU A 271 3.00 -25.04 4.67
C LEU A 271 4.32 -25.07 3.87
N VAL A 272 5.18 -26.07 4.04
CA VAL A 272 6.41 -26.27 3.24
C VAL A 272 6.07 -26.43 1.76
N TYR A 273 5.10 -27.29 1.41
CA TYR A 273 4.67 -27.46 0.02
C TYR A 273 4.12 -26.16 -0.57
N SER A 274 3.30 -25.44 0.21
CA SER A 274 2.78 -24.14 -0.18
C SER A 274 3.91 -23.13 -0.40
N LEU A 275 4.80 -22.91 0.57
CA LEU A 275 5.89 -21.94 0.49
C LEU A 275 6.89 -22.26 -0.63
N THR A 276 7.18 -23.53 -0.87
CA THR A 276 8.02 -23.96 -2.01
C THR A 276 7.36 -23.57 -3.33
N SER A 277 6.05 -23.78 -3.48
CA SER A 277 5.30 -23.30 -4.64
C SER A 277 5.26 -21.77 -4.75
N HIS A 278 5.16 -21.05 -3.63
CA HIS A 278 5.21 -19.58 -3.61
C HIS A 278 6.58 -19.09 -4.10
N GLY A 279 7.68 -19.58 -3.53
CA GLY A 279 9.04 -19.20 -3.94
C GLY A 279 9.32 -19.47 -5.42
N ARG A 280 8.96 -20.67 -5.91
CA ARG A 280 9.07 -21.03 -7.34
C ARG A 280 8.21 -20.15 -8.24
N HIS A 281 7.01 -19.78 -7.80
CA HIS A 281 6.15 -18.86 -8.53
C HIS A 281 6.78 -17.46 -8.61
N ILE A 282 7.23 -16.93 -7.48
CA ILE A 282 7.81 -15.58 -7.39
C ILE A 282 9.02 -15.47 -8.33
N ILE A 283 10.00 -16.37 -8.20
CA ILE A 283 11.23 -16.31 -9.01
C ILE A 283 10.94 -16.46 -10.52
N SER A 284 9.87 -17.18 -10.88
CA SER A 284 9.49 -17.40 -12.28
C SER A 284 8.62 -16.28 -12.86
N ASN A 285 8.14 -15.34 -12.05
CA ASN A 285 7.18 -14.30 -12.44
C ASN A 285 7.51 -12.94 -11.80
N LEU A 286 8.80 -12.65 -11.57
CA LEU A 286 9.24 -11.38 -11.02
C LEU A 286 8.67 -10.21 -11.80
N GLU A 287 8.08 -9.25 -11.09
CA GLU A 287 7.44 -8.06 -11.62
C GLU A 287 8.44 -6.95 -11.97
N ASN A 288 9.64 -7.31 -12.40
CA ASN A 288 10.75 -6.39 -12.70
C ASN A 288 10.66 -5.70 -14.08
N THR A 289 9.50 -5.76 -14.73
CA THR A 289 9.28 -5.14 -16.04
C THR A 289 8.80 -3.71 -15.88
N ASP A 290 9.11 -2.86 -16.84
CA ASP A 290 8.61 -1.50 -16.99
C ASP A 290 7.19 -1.24 -16.46
N THR A 291 6.22 -2.11 -16.72
CA THR A 291 4.80 -1.90 -16.37
C THR A 291 4.43 -2.27 -14.93
N SER A 292 5.31 -2.99 -14.23
CA SER A 292 5.09 -3.53 -12.88
C SER A 292 6.29 -3.25 -11.96
N TYR A 293 7.28 -2.49 -12.43
CA TYR A 293 8.48 -2.18 -11.68
C TYR A 293 8.22 -1.08 -10.66
N GLY A 294 8.64 -1.29 -9.41
CA GLY A 294 8.34 -0.43 -8.25
C GLY A 294 7.99 -1.29 -7.03
N ASN A 295 6.96 -0.90 -6.29
CA ASN A 295 6.50 -1.59 -5.09
C ASN A 295 6.13 -3.08 -5.32
N HIS A 296 5.62 -3.44 -6.50
CA HIS A 296 5.33 -4.85 -6.84
C HIS A 296 6.60 -5.70 -6.82
N TYR A 297 7.66 -5.27 -7.53
CA TYR A 297 8.93 -5.99 -7.52
C TYR A 297 9.58 -6.01 -6.13
N LEU A 298 9.49 -4.91 -5.38
CA LEU A 298 9.98 -4.87 -4.00
C LEU A 298 9.24 -5.89 -3.10
N ALA A 299 7.92 -6.05 -3.29
CA ALA A 299 7.13 -7.07 -2.61
C ALA A 299 7.54 -8.49 -2.99
N ASP A 300 7.78 -8.75 -4.28
CA ASP A 300 8.30 -10.04 -4.76
C ASP A 300 9.57 -10.44 -4.02
N ILE A 301 10.52 -9.50 -3.95
CA ILE A 301 11.81 -9.70 -3.28
C ILE A 301 11.62 -9.95 -1.78
N CYS A 302 10.83 -9.12 -1.08
CA CYS A 302 10.59 -9.32 0.35
C CYS A 302 9.84 -10.61 0.65
N GLY A 303 8.83 -10.99 -0.13
CA GLY A 303 8.16 -12.28 0.05
C GLY A 303 9.09 -13.47 -0.19
N LEU A 304 9.97 -13.40 -1.20
CA LEU A 304 10.97 -14.43 -1.46
C LEU A 304 11.98 -14.55 -0.30
N LEU A 305 12.37 -13.43 0.32
CA LEU A 305 13.23 -13.40 1.50
C LEU A 305 12.60 -14.20 2.66
N TYR A 306 11.33 -13.95 2.97
CA TYR A 306 10.60 -14.66 4.03
C TYR A 306 10.42 -16.15 3.70
N VAL A 307 10.11 -16.49 2.44
CA VAL A 307 10.04 -17.89 1.99
C VAL A 307 11.38 -18.60 2.17
N ALA A 308 12.49 -17.98 1.75
CA ALA A 308 13.83 -18.56 1.85
C ALA A 308 14.38 -18.61 3.29
N ALA A 309 13.83 -17.80 4.21
CA ALA A 309 14.11 -17.89 5.63
C ALA A 309 13.32 -19.02 6.32
N ALA A 310 12.07 -19.25 5.92
CA ALA A 310 11.21 -20.25 6.54
C ALA A 310 11.42 -21.67 6.00
N LEU A 311 11.95 -21.83 4.79
CA LEU A 311 12.24 -23.15 4.21
C LEU A 311 13.63 -23.65 4.61
N PRO A 312 13.80 -24.99 4.74
CA PRO A 312 15.11 -25.59 4.94
C PRO A 312 16.14 -25.16 3.90
N ARG A 313 17.38 -25.04 4.36
CA ARG A 313 18.49 -24.61 3.52
C ARG A 313 18.91 -25.73 2.56
N ASN A 314 18.78 -25.46 1.27
CA ASN A 314 19.34 -26.28 0.19
C ASN A 314 19.87 -25.34 -0.92
N THR A 315 20.26 -25.89 -2.08
CA THR A 315 20.78 -25.09 -3.20
C THR A 315 19.75 -24.08 -3.72
N GLU A 316 18.48 -24.46 -3.87
CA GLU A 316 17.40 -23.62 -4.39
C GLU A 316 17.07 -22.48 -3.41
N THR A 317 16.83 -22.79 -2.13
CA THR A 317 16.48 -21.79 -1.11
C THR A 317 17.66 -20.88 -0.75
N SER A 318 18.90 -21.39 -0.81
CA SER A 318 20.10 -20.56 -0.64
C SER A 318 20.28 -19.58 -1.79
N TYR A 319 19.93 -19.97 -3.02
CA TYR A 319 19.93 -19.06 -4.17
C TYR A 319 18.86 -17.97 -4.00
N TRP A 320 17.64 -18.33 -3.62
CA TRP A 320 16.57 -17.36 -3.34
C TRP A 320 16.96 -16.35 -2.28
N TRP A 321 17.56 -16.79 -1.16
CA TRP A 321 18.03 -15.91 -0.10
C TRP A 321 19.05 -14.89 -0.62
N ARG A 322 20.13 -15.36 -1.26
CA ARG A 322 21.18 -14.46 -1.80
C ARG A 322 20.64 -13.48 -2.82
N PHE A 323 19.85 -13.97 -3.77
CA PHE A 323 19.19 -13.13 -4.76
C PHE A 323 18.32 -12.06 -4.11
N ALA A 324 17.47 -12.43 -3.15
CA ALA A 324 16.59 -11.50 -2.48
C ALA A 324 17.35 -10.45 -1.65
N CYS A 325 18.43 -10.82 -0.95
CA CYS A 325 19.28 -9.87 -0.22
C CYS A 325 19.90 -8.82 -1.16
N ASP A 326 20.55 -9.27 -2.24
CA ASP A 326 21.20 -8.39 -3.21
C ASP A 326 20.19 -7.45 -3.88
N GLN A 327 19.03 -8.00 -4.28
CA GLN A 327 17.98 -7.21 -4.89
C GLN A 327 17.36 -6.21 -3.90
N LEU A 328 17.10 -6.58 -2.65
CA LEU A 328 16.52 -5.67 -1.67
C LEU A 328 17.39 -4.43 -1.46
N ILE A 329 18.71 -4.62 -1.29
CA ILE A 329 19.67 -3.53 -1.14
C ILE A 329 19.68 -2.64 -2.39
N SER A 330 19.74 -3.24 -3.58
CA SER A 330 19.73 -2.51 -4.86
C SER A 330 18.43 -1.72 -5.06
N GLU A 331 17.28 -2.30 -4.72
CA GLU A 331 15.97 -1.70 -4.90
C GLU A 331 15.72 -0.57 -3.91
N ILE A 332 16.19 -0.67 -2.66
CA ILE A 332 16.17 0.47 -1.73
C ILE A 332 17.02 1.63 -2.28
N SER A 333 18.18 1.32 -2.85
CA SER A 333 19.02 2.32 -3.52
C SER A 333 18.33 2.98 -4.72
N ARG A 334 17.54 2.23 -5.50
CA ARG A 334 16.90 2.71 -6.72
C ARG A 334 15.55 3.39 -6.51
N GLN A 335 14.72 2.88 -5.60
CA GLN A 335 13.32 3.31 -5.44
C GLN A 335 13.14 4.47 -4.46
N PHE A 336 14.18 4.82 -3.69
CA PHE A 336 14.15 5.96 -2.79
C PHE A 336 15.15 7.01 -3.23
N ASN A 337 14.81 8.28 -3.07
CA ASN A 337 15.73 9.39 -3.29
C ASN A 337 16.69 9.53 -2.11
N CYS A 338 17.71 10.37 -2.25
CA CYS A 338 18.65 10.65 -1.15
C CYS A 338 17.96 11.30 0.07
N ASP A 339 16.88 12.05 -0.15
CA ASP A 339 16.05 12.67 0.88
C ASP A 339 15.05 11.68 1.53
N GLY A 340 15.11 10.40 1.16
CA GLY A 340 14.28 9.32 1.70
C GLY A 340 12.91 9.18 1.03
N SER A 341 12.49 10.12 0.18
CA SER A 341 11.19 10.04 -0.49
C SER A 341 11.16 8.94 -1.56
N ASN A 342 10.02 8.27 -1.73
CA ASN A 342 9.85 7.21 -2.73
C ASN A 342 9.61 7.76 -4.15
N PHE A 343 10.21 7.13 -5.16
CA PHE A 343 10.17 7.57 -6.56
C PHE A 343 8.79 7.43 -7.25
N GLU A 344 7.86 6.67 -6.67
CA GLU A 344 6.52 6.49 -7.24
C GLU A 344 5.65 7.74 -7.11
N GLY A 345 6.08 8.72 -6.29
CA GLY A 345 5.40 10.00 -6.16
C GLY A 345 4.06 9.92 -5.45
N SER A 346 3.86 8.91 -4.60
CA SER A 346 2.71 8.80 -3.69
C SER A 346 3.16 8.62 -2.24
N THR A 347 2.48 9.31 -1.32
CA THR A 347 2.77 9.20 0.12
C THR A 347 2.32 7.86 0.69
N SER A 348 1.25 7.25 0.18
CA SER A 348 0.81 5.91 0.60
C SER A 348 1.73 4.80 0.08
N TYR A 349 2.22 4.91 -1.16
CA TYR A 349 3.21 3.96 -1.72
C TYR A 349 4.59 4.11 -1.09
N HIS A 350 4.95 5.31 -0.62
CA HIS A 350 6.10 5.51 0.27
C HIS A 350 5.97 4.64 1.52
N ARG A 351 4.83 4.66 2.21
CA ARG A 351 4.61 3.82 3.41
C ARG A 351 4.82 2.34 3.11
N LEU A 352 4.10 1.80 2.13
CA LEU A 352 4.19 0.39 1.75
C LEU A 352 5.64 -0.02 1.43
N SER A 353 6.34 0.78 0.64
CA SER A 353 7.73 0.49 0.27
C SER A 353 8.67 0.58 1.46
N SER A 354 8.47 1.54 2.36
CA SER A 354 9.27 1.67 3.60
C SER A 354 9.02 0.51 4.56
N GLU A 355 7.78 0.01 4.67
CA GLU A 355 7.47 -1.21 5.42
C GLU A 355 8.23 -2.42 4.86
N MET A 356 8.19 -2.63 3.54
CA MET A 356 8.93 -3.72 2.91
C MET A 356 10.45 -3.59 3.13
N ALA A 357 10.98 -2.37 3.06
CA ALA A 357 12.40 -2.12 3.33
C ALA A 357 12.79 -2.46 4.77
N VAL A 358 12.07 -1.95 5.77
CA VAL A 358 12.41 -2.20 7.18
C VAL A 358 12.27 -3.68 7.53
N TYR A 359 11.16 -4.33 7.16
CA TYR A 359 10.92 -5.73 7.49
C TYR A 359 11.83 -6.70 6.75
N GLY A 360 12.18 -6.39 5.50
CA GLY A 360 13.15 -7.16 4.73
C GLY A 360 14.55 -7.04 5.33
N LEU A 361 15.01 -5.82 5.62
CA LEU A 361 16.33 -5.58 6.22
C LEU A 361 16.44 -6.17 7.62
N SER A 362 15.40 -6.07 8.46
CA SER A 362 15.38 -6.70 9.78
C SER A 362 15.66 -8.20 9.73
N LEU A 363 15.09 -8.90 8.74
CA LEU A 363 15.30 -10.33 8.56
C LEU A 363 16.72 -10.65 8.09
N ILE A 364 17.33 -9.81 7.23
CA ILE A 364 18.74 -9.93 6.84
C ILE A 364 19.64 -9.72 8.07
N VAL A 365 19.39 -8.68 8.86
CA VAL A 365 20.17 -8.36 10.07
C VAL A 365 20.14 -9.51 11.07
N GLY A 366 18.96 -10.08 11.34
CA GLY A 366 18.83 -11.18 12.30
C GLY A 366 19.51 -12.47 11.85
N ARG A 367 19.55 -12.74 10.54
CA ARG A 367 20.11 -13.97 9.99
C ARG A 367 21.60 -13.87 9.66
N ASP A 368 22.02 -12.78 9.02
CA ASP A 368 23.37 -12.63 8.46
C ASP A 368 24.20 -11.55 9.17
N GLY A 369 23.63 -10.76 10.08
CA GLY A 369 24.33 -9.74 10.88
C GLY A 369 24.12 -8.30 10.39
N ALA A 370 24.15 -7.34 11.32
CA ALA A 370 23.99 -5.91 11.02
C ALA A 370 25.06 -5.36 10.05
N GLU A 371 26.27 -5.93 10.07
CA GLU A 371 27.40 -5.54 9.22
C GLU A 371 27.18 -5.84 7.73
N LYS A 372 26.15 -6.62 7.39
CA LYS A 372 25.76 -6.89 6.00
C LYS A 372 24.99 -5.74 5.36
N ILE A 373 24.45 -4.83 6.16
CA ILE A 373 23.69 -3.70 5.66
C ILE A 373 24.64 -2.52 5.44
N PRO A 374 24.78 -2.01 4.20
CA PRO A 374 25.61 -0.85 3.95
C PRO A 374 25.11 0.38 4.73
N ALA A 375 26.04 1.19 5.25
CA ALA A 375 25.70 2.39 6.02
C ALA A 375 24.79 3.37 5.25
N GLU A 376 24.96 3.48 3.94
CA GLU A 376 24.12 4.29 3.06
C GLU A 376 22.65 3.84 3.08
N ILE A 377 22.39 2.53 3.17
CA ILE A 377 21.03 1.98 3.26
C ILE A 377 20.40 2.32 4.61
N ALA A 378 21.18 2.22 5.70
CA ALA A 378 20.72 2.60 7.03
C ALA A 378 20.39 4.10 7.11
N SER A 379 21.23 4.97 6.54
CA SER A 379 20.97 6.41 6.40
C SER A 379 19.71 6.69 5.59
N LYS A 380 19.46 5.89 4.54
CA LYS A 380 18.25 6.03 3.71
C LYS A 380 16.98 5.66 4.47
N LEU A 381 17.01 4.62 5.29
CA LEU A 381 15.90 4.28 6.19
C LEU A 381 15.59 5.44 7.15
N ALA A 382 16.62 6.07 7.72
CA ALA A 382 16.42 7.24 8.59
C ALA A 382 15.72 8.38 7.82
N ALA A 383 16.15 8.63 6.59
CA ALA A 383 15.53 9.62 5.70
C ALA A 383 14.06 9.27 5.35
N MET A 384 13.73 8.00 5.13
CA MET A 384 12.36 7.55 4.87
C MET A 384 11.42 7.84 6.05
N ALA A 385 11.88 7.59 7.28
CA ALA A 385 11.14 7.91 8.49
C ALA A 385 11.00 9.42 8.66
N GLN A 386 12.06 10.19 8.41
CA GLN A 386 12.01 11.66 8.46
C GLN A 386 11.01 12.24 7.45
N PHE A 387 10.96 11.71 6.22
CA PHE A 387 9.93 12.07 5.24
C PHE A 387 8.52 11.85 5.78
N SER A 388 8.23 10.67 6.35
CA SER A 388 6.93 10.39 6.97
C SER A 388 6.60 11.36 8.12
N ILE A 389 7.58 11.70 8.97
CA ILE A 389 7.42 12.68 10.06
C ILE A 389 7.10 14.07 9.51
N ASP A 390 7.77 14.49 8.44
CA ASP A 390 7.60 15.82 7.89
C ASP A 390 6.29 15.98 7.13
N ILE A 391 5.75 14.91 6.51
CA ILE A 391 4.42 14.93 5.87
C ILE A 391 3.25 14.72 6.85
N SER A 392 3.49 14.26 8.09
CA SER A 392 2.43 14.15 9.11
C SER A 392 1.93 15.54 9.53
N LYS A 393 0.61 15.73 9.52
CA LYS A 393 -0.09 16.93 9.98
C LYS A 393 -0.26 16.90 11.51
N PRO A 394 -0.63 18.02 12.15
CA PRO A 394 -0.94 18.08 13.59
C PRO A 394 -1.97 17.05 14.09
N ASN A 395 -2.89 16.60 13.24
CA ASN A 395 -3.86 15.55 13.55
C ASN A 395 -3.33 14.11 13.38
N ASN A 396 -2.02 13.94 13.20
CA ASN A 396 -1.31 12.68 12.96
C ASN A 396 -1.58 11.99 11.61
N GLN A 397 -2.47 12.54 10.78
CA GLN A 397 -2.63 12.06 9.41
C GLN A 397 -1.59 12.69 8.49
N ILE A 398 -1.13 11.95 7.49
CA ILE A 398 -0.22 12.47 6.46
C ILE A 398 -0.94 13.30 5.40
N ALA A 399 -0.22 14.20 4.74
CA ALA A 399 -0.68 14.79 3.48
C ALA A 399 -0.76 13.74 2.38
N GLN A 400 -1.90 13.68 1.69
CA GLN A 400 -2.16 12.63 0.71
C GLN A 400 -1.78 13.13 -0.69
N ILE A 401 -0.77 12.49 -1.28
CA ILE A 401 -0.32 12.81 -2.65
C ILE A 401 -0.43 11.54 -3.47
N GLY A 402 -1.04 11.65 -4.65
CA GLY A 402 -1.20 10.57 -5.60
C GLY A 402 -2.09 9.43 -5.09
N ASP A 403 -1.85 8.23 -5.61
CA ASP A 403 -2.74 7.12 -5.32
C ASP A 403 -2.56 6.54 -3.89
N ASN A 404 -3.66 6.13 -3.27
CA ASN A 404 -3.74 5.38 -2.02
C ASN A 404 -4.66 4.17 -2.22
N ASP A 405 -4.07 2.98 -2.20
CA ASP A 405 -4.79 1.72 -2.36
C ASP A 405 -4.87 0.88 -1.10
N SER A 406 -4.63 1.51 0.06
CA SER A 406 -4.62 0.87 1.38
C SER A 406 -3.55 -0.24 1.54
N GLY A 407 -2.53 -0.29 0.67
CA GLY A 407 -1.48 -1.29 0.73
C GLY A 407 -0.67 -1.28 2.04
N ARG A 408 -0.43 -2.48 2.57
CA ARG A 408 0.42 -2.77 3.74
C ARG A 408 1.30 -3.98 3.42
N PHE A 409 2.45 -4.14 4.09
CA PHE A 409 3.19 -5.41 4.06
C PHE A 409 2.66 -6.36 5.15
N PHE A 410 2.72 -5.92 6.40
CA PHE A 410 2.13 -6.57 7.57
C PHE A 410 1.11 -5.65 8.25
N LYS A 411 0.07 -6.23 8.86
CA LYS A 411 -0.86 -5.51 9.75
C LYS A 411 -0.73 -6.10 11.15
N ILE A 412 0.15 -5.52 11.98
CA ILE A 412 0.41 -6.00 13.35
C ILE A 412 0.19 -4.95 14.44
N CYS A 413 -0.11 -3.71 14.07
CA CYS A 413 -0.39 -2.61 14.98
C CYS A 413 -1.89 -2.28 15.03
N PRO A 414 -2.61 -2.59 16.13
CA PRO A 414 -4.02 -2.23 16.29
C PRO A 414 -4.24 -0.71 16.41
N ALA A 415 -3.24 0.08 16.81
CA ALA A 415 -3.37 1.53 16.97
C ALA A 415 -3.68 2.27 15.65
N HIS A 416 -3.57 1.59 14.51
CA HIS A 416 -4.03 2.08 13.22
C HIS A 416 -5.55 2.03 13.05
N PHE A 417 -6.30 1.37 13.93
CA PHE A 417 -7.73 1.22 13.76
C PHE A 417 -8.48 2.26 14.59
N THR A 418 -9.52 2.83 13.99
CA THR A 418 -10.50 3.69 14.67
C THR A 418 -11.45 2.85 15.52
N GLU A 419 -12.27 3.49 16.35
CA GLU A 419 -13.20 2.81 17.26
C GLU A 419 -14.22 1.90 16.53
N ASP A 420 -14.56 2.23 15.27
CA ASP A 420 -15.41 1.42 14.38
C ASP A 420 -14.66 0.25 13.70
N LEU A 421 -13.40 0.04 14.05
CA LEU A 421 -12.49 -0.97 13.50
C LEU A 421 -12.19 -0.76 12.01
N THR A 422 -12.15 0.50 11.57
CA THR A 422 -11.65 0.89 10.25
C THR A 422 -10.17 1.26 10.33
N GLU A 423 -9.36 0.81 9.39
CA GLU A 423 -7.93 1.15 9.36
C GLU A 423 -7.74 2.62 8.91
N ASN A 424 -7.06 3.42 9.72
CA ASN A 424 -6.58 4.74 9.41
C ASN A 424 -5.37 4.66 8.48
N HIS A 425 -5.64 4.62 7.18
CA HIS A 425 -4.61 4.52 6.15
C HIS A 425 -3.70 5.74 6.03
N LEU A 426 -4.00 6.85 6.71
CA LEU A 426 -3.18 8.07 6.68
C LEU A 426 -2.27 8.22 7.91
N ASP A 427 -2.24 7.23 8.81
CA ASP A 427 -1.29 7.20 9.91
C ASP A 427 -0.03 6.41 9.51
N HIS A 428 1.14 7.02 9.70
CA HIS A 428 2.46 6.44 9.39
C HIS A 428 3.27 6.11 10.66
N ARG A 429 2.72 6.33 11.87
CA ARG A 429 3.47 6.18 13.13
C ARG A 429 4.01 4.77 13.34
N ALA A 430 3.27 3.71 13.00
CA ALA A 430 3.80 2.35 13.09
C ALA A 430 5.01 2.10 12.16
N THR A 431 4.96 2.63 10.93
CA THR A 431 6.09 2.49 10.00
C THR A 431 7.32 3.23 10.53
N ILE A 432 7.12 4.43 11.12
CA ILE A 432 8.20 5.18 11.78
C ILE A 432 8.74 4.40 12.99
N ALA A 433 7.86 3.79 13.80
CA ALA A 433 8.22 2.97 14.95
C ALA A 433 9.04 1.73 14.56
N ALA A 434 8.65 1.04 13.49
CA ALA A 434 9.38 -0.09 12.94
C ALA A 434 10.80 0.33 12.51
N ILE A 435 10.92 1.43 11.77
CA ILE A 435 12.22 1.98 11.34
C ILE A 435 13.06 2.39 12.55
N SER A 436 12.46 3.11 13.50
CA SER A 436 13.14 3.54 14.73
C SER A 436 13.70 2.34 15.49
N SER A 437 12.96 1.24 15.57
CA SER A 437 13.41 0.02 16.24
C SER A 437 14.67 -0.58 15.60
N LEU A 438 14.74 -0.61 14.26
CA LEU A 438 15.90 -1.11 13.52
C LEU A 438 17.14 -0.20 13.62
N LEU A 439 16.97 1.12 13.81
CA LEU A 439 18.07 2.09 13.73
C LEU A 439 18.59 2.54 15.09
N SER A 440 19.90 2.71 15.22
CA SER A 440 20.56 3.37 16.36
C SER A 440 21.04 4.76 15.95
N ILE A 441 20.31 5.81 16.35
CA ILE A 441 20.54 7.22 15.95
C ILE A 441 20.73 8.11 17.18
N LYS A 442 21.80 8.93 17.18
CA LYS A 442 22.11 9.86 18.28
C LYS A 442 21.05 10.94 18.53
N SER A 443 20.33 11.38 17.49
CA SER A 443 19.32 12.46 17.55
C SER A 443 17.86 12.00 17.41
N GLY A 444 17.56 10.72 17.66
CA GLY A 444 16.22 10.14 17.88
C GLY A 444 15.19 10.25 16.74
N ILE A 445 14.74 9.10 16.22
CA ILE A 445 13.45 8.97 15.51
C ILE A 445 12.43 8.47 16.53
N PRO A 446 11.24 9.07 16.66
CA PRO A 446 10.24 8.63 17.65
C PRO A 446 9.84 7.16 17.42
N ASP A 447 9.70 6.41 18.50
CA ASP A 447 9.27 5.01 18.44
C ASP A 447 7.76 4.82 18.66
N PHE A 448 7.07 5.87 19.14
CA PHE A 448 5.62 5.88 19.38
C PHE A 448 5.09 4.69 20.19
N LYS A 449 5.93 4.06 21.03
CA LYS A 449 5.52 2.89 21.82
C LYS A 449 4.34 3.19 22.73
N ASP A 450 4.35 4.37 23.34
CA ASP A 450 3.27 4.84 24.23
C ASP A 450 1.98 5.21 23.48
N LEU A 451 2.00 5.19 22.14
CA LEU A 451 0.84 5.41 21.27
C LEU A 451 0.40 4.11 20.57
N GLY A 452 0.67 2.95 21.19
CA GLY A 452 0.22 1.63 20.73
C GLY A 452 1.01 1.04 19.55
N CYS A 453 2.18 1.60 19.20
CA CYS A 453 3.07 1.07 18.16
C CYS A 453 4.10 0.06 18.68
N ARG A 454 4.02 -0.35 19.95
CA ARG A 454 4.97 -1.26 20.60
C ARG A 454 5.18 -2.56 19.84
N THR A 455 4.11 -3.16 19.34
CA THR A 455 4.16 -4.45 18.63
C THR A 455 5.05 -4.40 17.38
N GLU A 456 5.08 -3.26 16.67
CA GLU A 456 5.96 -3.09 15.50
C GLU A 456 7.43 -3.06 15.94
N CYS A 457 7.74 -2.35 17.03
CA CYS A 457 9.09 -2.31 17.58
C CYS A 457 9.56 -3.69 18.06
N GLU A 458 8.69 -4.45 18.72
CA GLU A 458 9.00 -5.77 19.24
C GLU A 458 9.19 -6.79 18.13
N VAL A 459 8.33 -6.82 17.12
CA VAL A 459 8.51 -7.71 15.96
C VAL A 459 9.80 -7.38 15.22
N VAL A 460 10.14 -6.10 15.02
CA VAL A 460 11.42 -5.72 14.43
C VAL A 460 12.60 -6.17 15.30
N SER A 461 12.54 -5.97 16.61
CA SER A 461 13.61 -6.39 17.54
C SER A 461 13.78 -7.91 17.57
N ALA A 462 12.67 -8.65 17.53
CA ALA A 462 12.62 -10.10 17.44
C ALA A 462 13.23 -10.62 16.13
N LEU A 463 12.94 -9.95 15.00
CA LEU A 463 13.53 -10.27 13.71
C LEU A 463 15.03 -10.00 13.66
N THR A 464 15.54 -8.97 14.35
CA THR A 464 16.97 -8.60 14.32
C THR A 464 17.81 -9.28 15.40
N ASN A 465 17.19 -10.07 16.29
CA ASN A 465 17.82 -10.54 17.52
C ASN A 465 18.37 -9.38 18.39
N GLY A 466 17.63 -8.27 18.46
CA GLY A 466 18.01 -7.06 19.20
C GLY A 466 19.13 -6.22 18.56
N GLN A 467 19.68 -6.65 17.43
CA GLN A 467 20.68 -5.86 16.70
C GLN A 467 20.03 -4.62 16.07
N ARG A 468 20.82 -3.54 15.97
CA ARG A 468 20.39 -2.27 15.38
C ARG A 468 21.47 -1.76 14.42
N LEU A 469 21.05 -1.05 13.38
CA LEU A 469 21.92 -0.42 12.40
C LEU A 469 22.40 0.93 12.90
N LEU A 470 23.70 1.14 12.99
CA LEU A 470 24.25 2.45 13.34
C LEU A 470 24.03 3.44 12.19
N VAL A 471 23.51 4.62 12.52
CA VAL A 471 23.39 5.73 11.58
C VAL A 471 24.11 6.94 12.16
N GLU A 472 25.13 7.41 11.45
CA GLU A 472 25.83 8.65 11.78
C GLU A 472 25.12 9.84 11.16
N ALA A 473 24.90 10.89 11.97
CA ALA A 473 24.35 12.15 11.49
C ALA A 473 25.45 13.00 10.83
N PRO A 474 25.13 13.82 9.81
CA PRO A 474 23.81 13.99 9.23
C PRO A 474 23.50 12.91 8.18
N TYR A 475 22.33 12.28 8.28
CA TYR A 475 21.74 11.57 7.14
C TYR A 475 21.03 12.60 6.24
N HIS A 476 21.04 12.39 4.92
CA HIS A 476 20.37 13.29 3.99
C HIS A 476 18.86 13.29 4.25
N ALA A 477 18.31 14.44 4.63
CA ALA A 477 16.89 14.65 4.93
C ALA A 477 16.34 15.79 4.05
N ALA A 478 15.17 16.34 4.41
CA ALA A 478 14.58 17.48 3.73
C ALA A 478 15.60 18.61 3.51
N THR A 479 15.57 19.23 2.34
CA THR A 479 16.32 20.48 2.14
C THR A 479 15.64 21.59 2.91
N THR A 480 16.35 22.17 3.87
CA THR A 480 15.91 23.35 4.63
C THR A 480 16.44 24.66 4.05
N HIS A 481 17.40 24.58 3.12
CA HIS A 481 17.97 25.73 2.43
C HIS A 481 16.96 26.37 1.47
N ALA A 482 17.07 27.69 1.32
CA ALA A 482 16.24 28.43 0.39
C ALA A 482 16.50 27.95 -1.06
N ILE A 483 15.44 27.63 -1.77
CA ILE A 483 15.49 27.36 -3.21
C ILE A 483 15.23 28.68 -3.93
N LYS A 484 16.06 29.00 -4.94
CA LYS A 484 15.89 30.17 -5.80
C LYS A 484 16.34 29.86 -7.22
N ASN A 485 15.38 29.65 -8.11
CA ASN A 485 15.62 29.43 -9.53
C ASN A 485 15.33 30.70 -10.34
N LYS A 486 15.89 30.80 -11.55
CA LYS A 486 15.65 31.96 -12.44
C LYS A 486 14.16 32.03 -12.82
N ILE A 487 13.59 33.21 -12.67
CA ILE A 487 12.20 33.53 -13.02
C ILE A 487 12.19 34.22 -14.39
N PRO A 488 11.31 33.83 -15.33
CA PRO A 488 11.08 34.63 -16.54
C PRO A 488 10.64 36.05 -16.16
N SER A 489 11.21 37.08 -16.80
CA SER A 489 10.95 38.49 -16.52
C SER A 489 9.58 39.01 -16.96
N LEU A 490 8.66 38.13 -17.34
CA LEU A 490 7.33 38.48 -17.80
C LEU A 490 6.40 38.68 -16.60
N LYS A 491 5.63 39.78 -16.62
CA LYS A 491 4.60 40.06 -15.64
C LYS A 491 3.40 39.12 -15.85
N GLY A 492 2.93 38.48 -14.78
CA GLY A 492 1.73 37.66 -14.81
C GLY A 492 0.45 38.46 -15.07
N SER A 493 -0.55 37.80 -15.65
CA SER A 493 -1.89 38.35 -15.89
C SER A 493 -2.93 37.73 -14.95
N HIS A 494 -4.01 38.49 -14.70
CA HIS A 494 -5.18 38.11 -13.90
C HIS A 494 -4.88 37.64 -12.46
N PRO A 495 -4.04 38.35 -11.68
CA PRO A 495 -3.80 37.96 -10.30
C PRO A 495 -5.08 38.14 -9.45
N ARG A 496 -5.44 37.09 -8.71
CA ARG A 496 -6.39 37.16 -7.59
C ARG A 496 -5.67 36.72 -6.33
N GLU A 497 -5.92 37.41 -5.22
CA GLU A 497 -5.31 37.08 -3.93
C GLU A 497 -6.32 36.45 -2.97
N ILE A 498 -5.92 35.36 -2.31
CA ILE A 498 -6.63 34.80 -1.16
C ILE A 498 -5.78 35.13 0.07
N LYS A 499 -6.40 35.73 1.09
CA LYS A 499 -5.78 36.06 2.37
C LYS A 499 -6.44 35.23 3.46
N ILE A 500 -5.69 34.31 4.04
CA ILE A 500 -6.14 33.50 5.17
C ILE A 500 -5.61 34.15 6.45
N THR A 501 -6.50 34.67 7.28
CA THR A 501 -6.13 35.28 8.56
C THR A 501 -6.09 34.20 9.64
N LEU A 502 -4.94 34.04 10.29
CA LEU A 502 -4.79 33.14 11.43
C LEU A 502 -5.47 33.75 12.66
N SER A 503 -6.09 32.91 13.50
CA SER A 503 -6.74 33.34 14.73
C SER A 503 -5.76 33.93 15.75
N ASP A 504 -4.53 33.43 15.76
CA ASP A 504 -3.43 33.86 16.62
C ASP A 504 -2.08 33.55 15.97
N LEU A 505 -1.02 34.25 16.41
CA LEU A 505 0.33 34.06 15.87
C LEU A 505 1.04 32.81 16.40
N ASP A 506 0.59 32.25 17.54
CA ASP A 506 1.21 31.08 18.15
C ASP A 506 1.00 29.82 17.31
N ILE A 507 0.02 29.82 16.40
CA ILE A 507 -0.14 28.82 15.34
C ILE A 507 1.19 28.62 14.58
N LEU A 508 1.96 29.68 14.34
CA LEU A 508 3.22 29.63 13.60
C LEU A 508 4.45 29.44 14.51
N LEU A 509 4.27 29.29 15.82
CA LEU A 509 5.41 29.13 16.73
C LEU A 509 6.17 27.84 16.44
N GLY A 510 7.46 27.96 16.13
CA GLY A 510 8.30 26.82 15.73
C GLY A 510 8.13 26.39 14.27
N LEU A 511 7.59 27.26 13.40
CA LEU A 511 7.46 27.01 11.96
C LEU A 511 8.80 26.63 11.34
N ARG A 512 8.84 25.48 10.67
CA ARG A 512 10.01 25.00 9.92
C ARG A 512 9.63 24.62 8.48
N PRO A 513 10.45 25.00 7.49
CA PRO A 513 10.31 24.55 6.12
C PRO A 513 10.98 23.17 5.94
N ALA A 514 10.37 22.33 5.10
CA ALA A 514 10.96 21.08 4.63
C ALA A 514 10.67 20.92 3.13
N ALA A 515 11.72 20.82 2.31
CA ALA A 515 11.60 20.61 0.87
C ALA A 515 12.07 19.21 0.46
N TYR A 516 11.26 18.56 -0.37
CA TYR A 516 11.56 17.29 -1.04
C TYR A 516 11.43 17.48 -2.57
N PRO A 517 12.42 18.12 -3.23
CA PRO A 517 12.30 18.46 -4.65
C PRO A 517 12.19 17.24 -5.57
N ASN A 518 12.80 16.11 -5.21
CA ASN A 518 12.73 14.87 -5.99
C ASN A 518 11.36 14.22 -5.90
N PHE A 519 10.68 14.34 -4.76
CA PHE A 519 9.27 13.95 -4.66
C PHE A 519 8.39 15.00 -5.32
N GLY A 520 8.70 16.29 -5.17
CA GLY A 520 7.89 17.44 -5.57
C GLY A 520 6.95 17.91 -4.47
N LEU A 521 7.44 18.02 -3.23
CA LEU A 521 6.64 18.46 -2.07
C LEU A 521 7.41 19.49 -1.24
N PHE A 522 6.74 20.57 -0.87
CA PHE A 522 7.30 21.68 -0.08
C PHE A 522 6.37 21.97 1.08
N ILE A 523 6.90 22.01 2.30
CA ILE A 523 6.10 21.92 3.52
C ILE A 523 6.51 23.01 4.49
N TRP A 524 5.54 23.72 5.06
CA TRP A 524 5.71 24.46 6.31
C TRP A 524 4.98 23.75 7.43
N LYS A 525 5.66 23.54 8.55
CA LYS A 525 5.09 22.80 9.68
C LYS A 525 5.48 23.44 11.02
N SER A 526 4.52 23.49 11.93
CA SER A 526 4.69 23.79 13.36
C SER A 526 3.88 22.74 14.16
N PRO A 527 3.87 22.78 15.50
CA PRO A 527 2.98 21.93 16.30
C PRO A 527 1.48 22.13 16.00
N ARG A 528 1.08 23.34 15.59
CA ARG A 528 -0.33 23.73 15.35
C ARG A 528 -0.65 24.01 13.87
N PHE A 529 0.35 24.00 13.00
CA PHE A 529 0.22 24.39 11.60
C PHE A 529 0.85 23.38 10.65
N TYR A 530 0.19 23.11 9.53
CA TYR A 530 0.78 22.41 8.40
C TYR A 530 0.24 22.96 7.10
N MET A 531 1.12 23.28 6.17
CA MET A 531 0.77 23.60 4.80
C MET A 531 1.76 22.92 3.87
N SER A 532 1.26 22.28 2.81
CA SER A 532 2.11 21.67 1.79
C SER A 532 1.72 22.12 0.39
N MET A 533 2.71 22.13 -0.51
CA MET A 533 2.56 22.47 -1.92
C MET A 533 3.07 21.31 -2.77
N ARG A 534 2.20 20.79 -3.64
CA ARG A 534 2.59 19.81 -4.66
C ARG A 534 3.25 20.52 -5.83
N CYS A 535 4.51 20.24 -6.14
CA CYS A 535 5.18 20.88 -7.27
C CYS A 535 6.43 20.11 -7.72
N GLY A 536 6.31 19.21 -8.68
CA GLY A 536 7.49 18.52 -9.21
C GLY A 536 7.19 17.40 -10.19
N VAL A 537 8.05 16.37 -10.17
CA VAL A 537 7.93 15.21 -11.07
C VAL A 537 6.70 14.37 -10.73
N ILE A 538 6.09 13.76 -11.75
CA ILE A 538 4.89 12.94 -11.60
C ILE A 538 5.19 11.48 -11.16
N GLY A 539 6.42 11.18 -10.74
CA GLY A 539 6.83 9.85 -10.28
C GLY A 539 6.91 8.77 -11.37
N GLN A 540 7.37 7.58 -10.98
CA GLN A 540 7.53 6.38 -11.83
C GLN A 540 8.28 6.65 -13.16
N ASN A 541 9.38 7.41 -13.11
CA ASN A 541 10.16 7.80 -14.29
C ASN A 541 9.27 8.45 -15.38
N GLU A 542 8.46 9.43 -14.97
CA GLU A 542 7.56 10.23 -15.83
C GLU A 542 6.35 9.47 -16.40
N ARG A 543 6.01 8.29 -15.87
CA ARG A 543 4.79 7.57 -16.26
C ARG A 543 3.55 8.10 -15.54
N GLY A 544 3.70 8.60 -14.31
CA GLY A 544 2.59 9.09 -13.50
C GLY A 544 1.45 8.09 -13.33
N GLY A 545 1.78 6.82 -13.05
CA GLY A 545 0.74 5.80 -12.82
C GLY A 545 -0.14 6.14 -11.63
N HIS A 546 0.50 6.65 -10.57
CA HIS A 546 -0.12 7.08 -9.32
C HIS A 546 -0.30 8.60 -9.21
N ALA A 547 0.14 9.38 -10.20
CA ALA A 547 0.00 10.84 -10.16
C ALA A 547 -1.37 11.31 -10.64
N HIS A 548 -1.80 12.44 -10.09
CA HIS A 548 -3.04 13.13 -10.42
C HIS A 548 -2.73 14.48 -11.08
N ASN A 549 -3.76 15.19 -11.56
CA ASN A 549 -3.62 16.56 -12.06
C ASN A 549 -3.62 17.57 -10.89
N ASP A 550 -2.61 17.44 -10.02
CA ASP A 550 -2.53 18.09 -8.70
C ASP A 550 -1.38 19.11 -8.59
N GLN A 551 -0.71 19.46 -9.69
CA GLN A 551 0.42 20.38 -9.63
C GLN A 551 -0.02 21.76 -9.13
N LEU A 552 0.76 22.30 -8.20
CA LEU A 552 0.50 23.51 -7.40
C LEU A 552 -0.67 23.38 -6.43
N SER A 553 -1.19 22.17 -6.18
CA SER A 553 -2.21 21.96 -5.13
C SER A 553 -1.66 22.27 -3.74
N ILE A 554 -2.57 22.64 -2.84
CA ILE A 554 -2.28 22.89 -1.43
C ILE A 554 -3.08 21.96 -0.52
N GLU A 555 -2.43 21.44 0.51
CA GLU A 555 -3.10 20.99 1.73
C GLU A 555 -2.84 21.99 2.86
N LEU A 556 -3.82 22.19 3.73
CA LEU A 556 -3.75 23.11 4.85
C LEU A 556 -4.46 22.52 6.08
N ASN A 557 -3.72 22.37 7.17
CA ASN A 557 -4.21 21.97 8.48
C ASN A 557 -3.82 23.01 9.52
N ILE A 558 -4.80 23.46 10.30
CA ILE A 558 -4.63 24.44 11.37
C ILE A 558 -5.32 23.87 12.61
N ASP A 559 -4.60 23.80 13.73
CA ASP A 559 -5.09 23.27 15.01
C ASP A 559 -5.67 21.86 14.90
N GLY A 560 -5.06 21.01 14.06
CA GLY A 560 -5.53 19.65 13.83
C GLY A 560 -6.73 19.54 12.90
N VAL A 561 -7.31 20.66 12.44
CA VAL A 561 -8.45 20.67 11.53
C VAL A 561 -7.97 20.87 10.09
N ASP A 562 -8.38 19.96 9.20
CA ASP A 562 -8.09 20.08 7.76
C ASP A 562 -9.00 21.14 7.12
N TRP A 563 -8.40 22.24 6.71
CA TRP A 563 -9.06 23.30 5.93
C TRP A 563 -9.10 22.92 4.45
N LEU A 564 -7.99 22.39 3.93
CA LEU A 564 -7.89 21.79 2.60
C LEU A 564 -7.16 20.46 2.72
N LEU A 565 -7.72 19.43 2.09
CA LEU A 565 -7.21 18.07 2.10
C LEU A 565 -7.40 17.45 0.71
N ASP A 566 -6.48 16.58 0.31
CA ASP A 566 -6.64 15.83 -0.92
C ASP A 566 -7.73 14.74 -0.76
N PRO A 567 -8.64 14.58 -1.74
CA PRO A 567 -9.74 13.63 -1.61
C PRO A 567 -9.29 12.16 -1.72
N GLY A 568 -8.07 11.90 -2.17
CA GLY A 568 -7.50 10.56 -2.32
C GLY A 568 -7.81 9.89 -3.64
N SER A 569 -7.94 8.57 -3.65
CA SER A 569 -8.02 7.79 -4.91
C SER A 569 -9.37 7.17 -5.21
N TYR A 570 -10.18 6.99 -4.16
CA TYR A 570 -11.42 6.23 -4.18
C TYR A 570 -11.27 4.80 -4.69
N VAL A 571 -11.33 4.52 -6.00
CA VAL A 571 -11.20 3.15 -6.56
C VAL A 571 -10.37 3.13 -7.83
N TYR A 572 -9.88 1.95 -8.21
CA TYR A 572 -9.14 1.72 -9.46
C TYR A 572 -10.05 1.33 -10.62
N THR A 573 -10.18 0.03 -10.87
CA THR A 573 -10.86 -0.51 -12.05
C THR A 573 -12.39 -0.60 -11.97
N PRO A 574 -13.03 -0.69 -10.78
CA PRO A 574 -14.49 -0.84 -10.70
C PRO A 574 -15.30 0.34 -11.26
N SER A 575 -14.78 1.57 -11.14
CA SER A 575 -15.39 2.78 -11.70
C SER A 575 -14.34 3.70 -12.34
N PRO A 576 -14.00 3.49 -13.63
CA PRO A 576 -13.04 4.32 -14.35
C PRO A 576 -13.42 5.81 -14.38
N LYS A 577 -14.72 6.11 -14.45
CA LYS A 577 -15.25 7.49 -14.43
C LYS A 577 -14.96 8.16 -13.09
N THR A 578 -15.28 7.48 -11.98
CA THR A 578 -15.07 8.05 -10.65
C THR A 578 -13.57 8.18 -10.35
N ARG A 579 -12.76 7.19 -10.71
CA ARG A 579 -11.29 7.29 -10.60
C ARG A 579 -10.75 8.55 -11.28
N ASN A 580 -11.14 8.81 -12.53
CA ASN A 580 -10.66 9.99 -13.25
C ASN A 580 -11.21 11.30 -12.65
N ALA A 581 -12.35 11.27 -11.95
CA ALA A 581 -12.84 12.44 -11.22
C ALA A 581 -11.94 12.78 -10.03
N TYR A 582 -11.40 11.78 -9.31
CA TYR A 582 -10.42 12.00 -8.24
C TYR A 582 -9.06 12.44 -8.78
N ARG A 583 -8.63 11.93 -9.95
CA ARG A 583 -7.37 12.33 -10.60
C ARG A 583 -7.42 13.70 -11.30
N SER A 584 -8.59 14.31 -11.40
CA SER A 584 -8.84 15.55 -12.15
C SER A 584 -8.38 16.77 -11.35
N ILE A 585 -7.94 17.83 -12.02
CA ILE A 585 -7.65 19.10 -11.34
C ILE A 585 -8.85 19.68 -10.57
N MET A 586 -10.06 19.28 -10.95
CA MET A 586 -11.30 19.68 -10.26
C MET A 586 -11.40 19.11 -8.84
N ALA A 587 -10.63 18.07 -8.51
CA ALA A 587 -10.58 17.46 -7.20
C ALA A 587 -9.60 18.16 -6.24
N HIS A 588 -8.68 18.98 -6.75
CA HIS A 588 -7.58 19.53 -5.98
C HIS A 588 -7.68 21.06 -5.83
N ALA A 589 -7.13 21.58 -4.73
CA ALA A 589 -6.98 23.01 -4.48
C ALA A 589 -5.83 23.60 -5.32
N ALA A 590 -5.91 23.54 -6.65
CA ALA A 590 -4.87 23.98 -7.60
C ALA A 590 -5.38 25.10 -8.54
N PRO A 591 -4.50 25.86 -9.22
CA PRO A 591 -4.93 26.87 -10.21
C PRO A 591 -5.64 26.23 -11.40
N ARG A 592 -6.83 26.73 -11.78
CA ARG A 592 -7.68 26.14 -12.84
C ARG A 592 -7.85 27.06 -14.04
N GLN A 593 -7.99 26.49 -15.23
CA GLN A 593 -8.45 27.19 -16.44
C GLN A 593 -9.80 26.62 -16.89
N GLY A 594 -10.89 27.07 -16.25
CA GLY A 594 -12.21 26.45 -16.42
C GLY A 594 -12.15 24.97 -16.05
N THR A 595 -12.69 24.11 -16.92
CA THR A 595 -12.68 22.64 -16.75
C THR A 595 -11.56 21.95 -17.53
N LEU A 596 -10.56 22.69 -18.02
CA LEU A 596 -9.45 22.10 -18.76
C LEU A 596 -8.53 21.31 -17.82
N GLU A 597 -8.02 20.17 -18.28
CA GLU A 597 -7.03 19.39 -17.55
C GLU A 597 -5.60 19.79 -17.95
N PRO A 598 -4.66 19.96 -17.00
CA PRO A 598 -3.27 20.30 -17.30
C PRO A 598 -2.49 19.13 -17.93
N ALA A 599 -3.01 17.90 -17.82
CA ALA A 599 -2.49 16.72 -18.49
C ALA A 599 -3.59 15.71 -18.84
N SER A 600 -3.37 14.92 -19.89
CA SER A 600 -4.39 13.98 -20.39
C SER A 600 -4.63 12.79 -19.45
N LEU A 601 -5.89 12.63 -19.01
CA LEU A 601 -6.40 11.43 -18.31
C LEU A 601 -6.83 10.31 -19.27
N ARG A 602 -6.57 10.45 -20.58
CA ARG A 602 -7.02 9.48 -21.62
C ARG A 602 -6.00 8.38 -21.91
N LEU A 603 -4.83 8.41 -21.26
CA LEU A 603 -3.74 7.44 -21.47
C LEU A 603 -3.94 6.10 -20.73
N GLY A 604 -5.04 5.97 -19.98
CA GLY A 604 -5.37 4.81 -19.15
C GLY A 604 -5.43 5.17 -17.68
N LEU A 605 -5.96 4.25 -16.86
CA LEU A 605 -6.18 4.48 -15.42
C LEU A 605 -4.90 4.48 -14.57
N PHE A 606 -3.75 4.14 -15.17
CA PHE A 606 -2.46 4.05 -14.49
C PHE A 606 -1.39 4.73 -15.34
N ARG A 607 -1.71 5.87 -15.94
CA ARG A 607 -0.76 6.72 -16.66
C ARG A 607 -1.25 8.17 -16.70
N LEU A 608 -0.35 9.10 -16.44
CA LEU A 608 -0.59 10.53 -16.62
C LEU A 608 0.44 11.10 -17.60
N GLU A 609 0.02 12.02 -18.45
CA GLU A 609 0.93 12.72 -19.35
C GLU A 609 1.82 13.69 -18.56
N ASN A 610 3.14 13.68 -18.78
CA ASN A 610 4.06 14.63 -18.14
C ASN A 610 4.05 16.03 -18.79
N ARG A 611 2.87 16.55 -19.15
CA ARG A 611 2.72 17.86 -19.80
C ARG A 611 2.91 19.02 -18.84
N ALA A 612 2.49 18.85 -17.58
CA ALA A 612 2.51 19.93 -16.60
C ALA A 612 3.94 20.43 -16.31
N GLN A 613 4.91 19.52 -16.20
CA GLN A 613 6.34 19.85 -15.97
C GLN A 613 6.54 20.89 -14.86
N ALA A 614 5.96 20.63 -13.69
CA ALA A 614 5.97 21.58 -12.59
C ALA A 614 7.37 21.79 -12.02
N LYS A 615 7.65 23.02 -11.56
CA LYS A 615 8.94 23.41 -11.00
C LYS A 615 8.76 24.39 -9.86
N CYS A 616 9.41 24.11 -8.74
CA CYS A 616 9.56 25.08 -7.67
C CYS A 616 10.58 26.13 -8.09
N ILE A 617 10.21 27.39 -7.92
CA ILE A 617 11.03 28.55 -8.24
C ILE A 617 11.67 29.09 -6.97
N THR A 618 10.85 29.36 -5.96
CA THR A 618 11.29 29.87 -4.66
C THR A 618 10.69 29.03 -3.56
N PHE A 619 11.47 28.68 -2.54
CA PHE A 619 10.95 28.12 -1.29
C PHE A 619 11.86 28.46 -0.12
N ASN A 620 11.32 29.00 0.97
CA ASN A 620 12.03 29.31 2.22
C ASN A 620 11.04 29.32 3.42
N HIS A 621 11.44 29.86 4.57
CA HIS A 621 10.63 29.91 5.79
C HIS A 621 9.29 30.67 5.66
N GLU A 622 9.17 31.59 4.70
CA GLU A 622 8.03 32.51 4.59
C GLU A 622 7.38 32.49 3.21
N GLN A 623 8.06 32.00 2.17
CA GLN A 623 7.61 32.13 0.78
C GLN A 623 7.78 30.86 -0.04
N PHE A 624 6.79 30.57 -0.87
CA PHE A 624 6.84 29.62 -1.97
C PHE A 624 6.46 30.32 -3.27
N GLU A 625 7.09 29.92 -4.38
CA GLU A 625 6.60 30.18 -5.72
C GLU A 625 6.91 28.98 -6.59
N GLY A 626 5.90 28.45 -7.27
CA GLY A 626 6.02 27.33 -8.19
C GLY A 626 5.29 27.62 -9.50
N MET A 627 5.63 26.89 -10.55
CA MET A 627 4.97 26.99 -11.85
C MET A 627 4.72 25.64 -12.50
N HIS A 628 3.82 25.61 -13.48
CA HIS A 628 3.70 24.51 -14.44
C HIS A 628 3.18 25.03 -15.80
N VAL A 629 3.26 24.24 -16.87
CA VAL A 629 2.89 24.64 -18.24
C VAL A 629 1.77 23.80 -18.87
N GLY A 630 1.08 22.98 -18.06
CA GLY A 630 0.06 22.02 -18.52
C GLY A 630 -1.08 22.58 -19.39
N PHE A 631 -1.35 23.88 -19.28
CA PHE A 631 -2.38 24.58 -20.04
C PHE A 631 -1.87 25.26 -21.32
N GLY A 632 -0.61 25.04 -21.70
CA GLY A 632 0.05 25.66 -22.84
C GLY A 632 0.68 27.02 -22.54
N LYS A 633 0.13 27.80 -21.59
CA LYS A 633 0.81 28.95 -20.97
C LYS A 633 1.31 28.58 -19.56
N PRO A 634 2.44 29.15 -19.10
CA PRO A 634 2.86 28.99 -17.71
C PRO A 634 1.80 29.53 -16.75
N VAL A 635 1.52 28.76 -15.72
CA VAL A 635 0.74 29.18 -14.55
C VAL A 635 1.65 29.13 -13.33
N TYR A 636 1.52 30.14 -12.48
CA TYR A 636 2.29 30.28 -11.26
C TYR A 636 1.35 30.30 -10.07
N ARG A 637 1.83 29.75 -8.96
CA ARG A 637 1.25 29.95 -7.63
C ARG A 637 2.34 30.43 -6.70
N ALA A 638 2.09 31.54 -6.04
CA ALA A 638 2.95 32.06 -5.00
C ALA A 638 2.21 32.12 -3.65
N VAL A 639 2.90 31.74 -2.59
CA VAL A 639 2.41 31.78 -1.21
C VAL A 639 3.37 32.59 -0.36
N LYS A 640 2.87 33.49 0.49
CA LYS A 640 3.63 34.20 1.52
C LYS A 640 2.94 34.10 2.87
N ILE A 641 3.69 33.75 3.91
CA ILE A 641 3.25 33.76 5.31
C ILE A 641 3.88 34.99 5.96
N GLN A 642 3.08 36.02 6.25
CA GLN A 642 3.58 37.26 6.82
C GLN A 642 2.55 37.85 7.79
N SER A 643 3.01 38.29 8.97
CA SER A 643 2.18 39.03 9.94
C SER A 643 0.86 38.32 10.31
N GLY A 644 0.89 36.99 10.44
CA GLY A 644 -0.30 36.19 10.77
C GLY A 644 -1.28 35.99 9.61
N ILE A 645 -0.89 36.31 8.39
CA ILE A 645 -1.70 36.16 7.19
C ILE A 645 -0.97 35.26 6.19
N ILE A 646 -1.70 34.31 5.62
CA ILE A 646 -1.23 33.49 4.49
C ILE A 646 -1.82 34.09 3.22
N HIS A 647 -0.95 34.62 2.37
CA HIS A 647 -1.27 35.18 1.08
C HIS A 647 -1.07 34.13 0.00
N ILE A 648 -2.06 33.91 -0.86
CA ILE A 648 -1.97 33.01 -2.01
C ILE A 648 -2.33 33.80 -3.26
N ARG A 649 -1.45 33.80 -4.26
CA ARG A 649 -1.67 34.43 -5.57
C ARG A 649 -1.42 33.43 -6.70
N ASP A 650 -2.35 33.39 -7.64
CA ASP A 650 -2.21 32.62 -8.88
C ASP A 650 -2.09 33.59 -10.07
N THR A 651 -1.14 33.34 -10.97
CA THR A 651 -0.91 34.19 -12.15
C THR A 651 -0.69 33.38 -13.43
N TRP A 652 -1.03 33.98 -14.58
CA TRP A 652 -0.88 33.36 -15.90
C TRP A 652 0.10 34.11 -16.80
N GLY A 653 0.98 33.38 -17.47
CA GLY A 653 1.92 33.89 -18.48
C GLY A 653 3.19 34.54 -17.92
N GLY A 654 3.26 34.76 -16.61
CA GLY A 654 4.39 35.42 -15.95
C GLY A 654 4.30 35.31 -14.42
N ALA A 655 5.41 35.62 -13.75
CA ALA A 655 5.57 35.41 -12.32
C ALA A 655 4.76 36.40 -11.48
N THR A 656 4.64 36.10 -10.19
CA THR A 656 3.80 36.89 -9.28
C THR A 656 4.51 38.20 -8.91
N ASN A 657 3.86 39.34 -9.18
CA ASN A 657 4.29 40.63 -8.63
C ASN A 657 3.57 40.92 -7.31
N TRP A 658 4.30 40.94 -6.21
CA TRP A 658 3.76 41.23 -4.87
C TRP A 658 3.48 42.72 -4.62
N GLU A 659 4.09 43.62 -5.40
CA GLU A 659 3.89 45.08 -5.31
C GLU A 659 2.62 45.52 -6.03
N GLU A 660 2.08 44.69 -6.91
CA GLU A 660 0.83 44.96 -7.60
C GLU A 660 -0.37 44.84 -6.65
N SER A 661 -1.23 45.86 -6.69
CA SER A 661 -2.53 45.85 -6.01
C SER A 661 -3.51 45.00 -6.82
N VAL A 662 -4.15 44.05 -6.15
CA VAL A 662 -5.01 43.03 -6.77
C VAL A 662 -6.25 42.81 -5.90
N ASP A 663 -7.34 42.38 -6.53
CA ASP A 663 -8.55 42.02 -5.79
C ASP A 663 -8.25 40.85 -4.84
N SER A 664 -8.65 41.02 -3.58
CA SER A 664 -8.38 40.04 -2.53
C SER A 664 -9.64 39.53 -1.85
N ILE A 665 -9.68 38.24 -1.56
CA ILE A 665 -10.70 37.60 -0.73
C ILE A 665 -10.10 37.33 0.65
N ASN A 666 -10.76 37.77 1.70
CA ASN A 666 -10.38 37.41 3.06
C ASN A 666 -11.11 36.12 3.48
N VAL A 667 -10.37 35.18 4.05
CA VAL A 667 -10.83 33.87 4.46
C VAL A 667 -10.49 33.68 5.93
N VAL A 668 -11.50 33.30 6.72
CA VAL A 668 -11.36 33.08 8.17
C VAL A 668 -11.77 31.67 8.59
N SER A 669 -12.15 30.81 7.64
CA SER A 669 -12.53 29.42 7.91
C SER A 669 -12.19 28.48 6.76
N GLY A 670 -12.02 27.19 7.07
CA GLY A 670 -11.80 26.15 6.07
C GLY A 670 -13.00 25.93 5.13
N GLU A 671 -14.23 26.18 5.59
CA GLU A 671 -15.42 26.07 4.74
C GLU A 671 -15.41 27.11 3.61
N GLN A 672 -15.15 28.37 3.93
CA GLN A 672 -14.99 29.44 2.93
C GLN A 672 -13.88 29.10 1.94
N LEU A 673 -12.76 28.55 2.44
CA LEU A 673 -11.62 28.18 1.59
C LEU A 673 -11.99 27.08 0.59
N ARG A 674 -12.71 26.03 1.03
CA ARG A 674 -13.20 24.95 0.16
C ARG A 674 -14.20 25.45 -0.88
N GLN A 675 -15.07 26.39 -0.53
CA GLN A 675 -16.00 27.03 -1.46
C GLN A 675 -15.25 27.83 -2.54
N ILE A 676 -14.20 28.58 -2.17
CA ILE A 676 -13.38 29.34 -3.12
C ILE A 676 -12.68 28.44 -4.14
N PHE A 677 -12.20 27.27 -3.72
CA PHE A 677 -11.59 26.28 -4.62
C PHE A 677 -12.61 25.35 -5.29
N GLU A 678 -13.92 25.50 -5.02
CA GLU A 678 -14.98 24.67 -5.60
C GLU A 678 -14.69 23.16 -5.52
N ILE A 679 -14.19 22.68 -4.38
CA ILE A 679 -13.84 21.26 -4.20
C ILE A 679 -15.10 20.51 -3.74
N ASN A 680 -15.67 19.72 -4.65
CA ASN A 680 -16.91 18.95 -4.42
C ASN A 680 -16.66 17.43 -4.36
N THR A 681 -15.42 16.99 -4.57
CA THR A 681 -15.07 15.57 -4.52
C THR A 681 -15.08 15.11 -3.06
N VAL A 682 -15.78 14.01 -2.78
CA VAL A 682 -15.91 13.51 -1.41
C VAL A 682 -14.59 12.88 -0.95
N PHE A 683 -14.22 13.10 0.29
CA PHE A 683 -13.00 12.54 0.87
C PHE A 683 -13.05 11.00 0.91
N SER A 684 -11.95 10.37 0.50
CA SER A 684 -11.73 8.92 0.57
C SER A 684 -10.31 8.64 1.06
N PRO A 685 -10.07 8.56 2.39
CA PRO A 685 -8.74 8.32 3.00
C PRO A 685 -8.12 6.97 2.67
N GLY A 686 -8.86 6.09 2.00
CA GLY A 686 -8.41 4.79 1.52
C GLY A 686 -9.24 4.31 0.34
N TYR A 687 -9.09 3.03 0.01
CA TYR A 687 -9.77 2.45 -1.13
C TYR A 687 -11.25 2.18 -0.86
N GLY A 688 -12.13 2.79 -1.64
CA GLY A 688 -13.46 2.28 -1.92
C GLY A 688 -14.55 2.51 -0.89
N LEU A 689 -14.53 3.58 -0.09
CA LEU A 689 -15.60 3.86 0.88
C LEU A 689 -17.00 3.82 0.23
N LEU A 690 -17.91 3.01 0.79
CA LEU A 690 -19.26 2.84 0.24
C LEU A 690 -20.17 4.06 0.43
N ASN A 691 -19.95 4.80 1.52
CA ASN A 691 -20.68 6.02 1.87
C ASN A 691 -19.68 7.09 2.32
N PRO A 692 -19.06 7.82 1.38
CA PRO A 692 -18.17 8.90 1.77
C PRO A 692 -19.06 10.03 2.32
N THR A 693 -18.86 10.40 3.59
CA THR A 693 -19.57 11.49 4.28
C THR A 693 -18.91 12.83 4.02
#